data_AF-A0A928RDH7-F1
#
_entry.id   AF-A0A928RDH7-F1
#
_cell.length_a   1.000
_cell.length_b   1.000
_cell.length_c   1.000
_cell.angle_alpha   90.00
_cell.angle_beta   90.00
_cell.angle_gamma   90.00
#
_symmetry.space_group_name_H-M   'P 1'
#
loop_
_entity.id
_entity.type
_entity.pdbx_description
1 polymer ?
#
loop_
_entity_poly.entity_id
_entity_poly.type
_entity_poly.pdbx_seq_one_letter_code
_entity_poly.pdbx_strand_id
1 'polypeptide(L)'
;MKKRLMYLLGAGLLLRIILGLFGQWGHPTDQTCFWAWAETMRQVGPVSFYETTSFCDYPPGYLYLLYPIGWLLKLTEGVAPLSSLILRLPAIAADLVIACLLSKIALKQRGEKAALITAAVALFNPLMILNSAVWAQIDSVWCLFLILAIYMKDNRIKSAAMLAVSVLIKPQALLFFPIMAAFYFDREHPVREYAKALITGIGIFLIATLPFCKGNYLLIVDKYLGTMTEGYRYATINAFNLYGLFGANWTPLDQSFLFATYQFWGNVMIGVGVILGFLYYFLWKKGPWISAAMMMTTLFLFATMMHERYWYPAILLLLAAYADRPDENKKLLNGYVFASIANFFNVAIALKFALMNNAAIPYPTIVFFSFLTLLSGGYLYYILHKKLSLKKAEVIKMKELEPIKQWNKTKIEILLVALITLVYSMVSFFRLGDAKAPQTFWETQSGTILRVDLGQEYELSRLCVYTGISHANYEFYIADSPTGEQQQIIRFEEPYCFSWHQADTNLTGRYLFIRVLDLPGSIGEIAVYDANDVLISIPSDPDWEFIVDEQEVAVYHPTYQNSTYFDEIYHARTAYEFIHGISPYETTHPPLGKVLISIGISLFGMTPFGWRFIGTLFGCIMLPIFYLLCKQLLKDGKLAVLGCGLFALDFMHFSQTRIATIDTYAIFFILLMTLFMVKYLQTHSYRSLGLCGIAFGLGAASKWTCIYAGAGLAVLFFVDLWMNRKENNFKSIFIKRCSFCLIFFVLIPLILYALSYLPWTKCEGQSWQTVWNNQFDMYNYHSQLVAEHGYSSPWYEWLIMVKPMVFYRQETLTGGISTIATFGNPIIWWGGLVALIAAVVLGIRKRDKTVWIIVCSYLAQLLPWVLVTRIVFIYHYFNCTPFLILSILYMINHLRHQNPKTEKPLIWGIVGGAAILFLAFYPVLSGFEAPYEYVLNWLCWFPQWYFV
;
A
#
# COMPACT_ATOMS: atom_id res chain seq x y z
N MET A 1 -25.06 -44.95 19.83
CA MET A 1 -24.55 -43.55 19.85
C MET A 1 -25.55 -42.49 20.29
N LYS A 2 -26.68 -42.29 19.58
CA LYS A 2 -27.58 -41.14 19.76
C LYS A 2 -27.99 -40.89 21.23
N LYS A 3 -28.42 -41.95 21.93
CA LYS A 3 -28.79 -41.89 23.36
C LYS A 3 -27.63 -41.46 24.27
N ARG A 4 -26.42 -41.97 24.05
CA ARG A 4 -25.22 -41.62 24.82
C ARG A 4 -24.77 -40.17 24.57
N LEU A 5 -24.83 -39.72 23.32
CA LEU A 5 -24.53 -38.33 22.97
C LEU A 5 -25.54 -37.37 23.61
N MET A 6 -26.83 -37.72 23.63
CA MET A 6 -27.86 -36.94 24.32
C MET A 6 -27.59 -36.82 25.82
N TYR A 7 -27.14 -37.89 26.49
CA TYR A 7 -26.75 -37.81 27.90
C TYR A 7 -25.56 -36.85 28.13
N LEU A 8 -24.54 -36.90 27.26
CA LEU A 8 -23.42 -35.97 27.33
C LEU A 8 -23.86 -34.51 27.12
N LEU A 9 -24.69 -34.27 26.11
CA LEU A 9 -25.23 -32.92 25.84
C LEU A 9 -26.10 -32.42 26.99
N GLY A 10 -26.96 -33.28 27.56
CA GLY A 10 -27.78 -32.95 28.71
C GLY A 10 -26.94 -32.59 29.94
N ALA A 11 -25.91 -33.38 30.24
CA ALA A 11 -24.99 -33.09 31.33
C ALA A 11 -24.17 -31.80 31.10
N GLY A 12 -23.68 -31.59 29.87
CA GLY A 12 -22.94 -30.40 29.50
C GLY A 12 -23.80 -29.12 29.50
N LEU A 13 -25.07 -29.22 29.12
CA LEU A 13 -26.06 -28.15 29.20
C LEU A 13 -26.40 -27.84 30.67
N LEU A 14 -26.71 -28.87 31.47
CA LEU A 14 -27.04 -28.69 32.89
C LEU A 14 -25.93 -27.97 33.64
N LEU A 15 -24.67 -28.37 33.42
CA LEU A 15 -23.52 -27.70 34.01
C LEU A 15 -23.44 -26.22 33.62
N ARG A 16 -23.64 -25.89 32.34
CA ARG A 16 -23.62 -24.51 31.84
C ARG A 16 -24.80 -23.68 32.34
N ILE A 17 -25.99 -24.28 32.50
CA ILE A 17 -27.15 -23.62 33.11
C ILE A 17 -26.82 -23.28 34.56
N ILE A 18 -26.35 -24.25 35.35
CA ILE A 18 -26.01 -24.03 36.76
C ILE A 18 -25.00 -22.88 36.89
N LEU A 19 -23.92 -22.91 36.10
CA LEU A 19 -22.90 -21.86 36.14
C LEU A 19 -23.41 -20.51 35.62
N GLY A 20 -24.24 -20.51 34.57
CA GLY A 20 -24.79 -19.30 33.95
C GLY A 20 -25.80 -18.55 34.81
N LEU A 21 -26.39 -19.22 35.81
CA LEU A 21 -27.25 -18.57 36.82
C LEU A 21 -26.44 -17.65 37.76
N PHE A 22 -25.13 -17.84 37.90
CA PHE A 22 -24.28 -17.04 38.79
C PHE A 22 -23.64 -15.86 38.05
N GLY A 23 -24.44 -14.84 37.72
CA GLY A 23 -23.99 -13.67 36.93
C GLY A 23 -22.84 -12.87 37.53
N GLN A 24 -22.74 -12.84 38.86
CA GLN A 24 -21.65 -12.22 39.62
C GLN A 24 -20.27 -12.81 39.34
N TRP A 25 -20.19 -13.97 38.68
CA TRP A 25 -18.92 -14.59 38.31
C TRP A 25 -18.44 -14.24 36.90
N GLY A 26 -19.24 -13.54 36.10
CA GLY A 26 -18.83 -13.14 34.75
C GLY A 26 -18.10 -11.81 34.72
N HIS A 27 -17.54 -11.47 33.57
CA HIS A 27 -16.74 -10.25 33.43
C HIS A 27 -17.64 -9.00 33.52
N PRO A 28 -17.35 -8.04 34.43
CA PRO A 28 -18.25 -6.91 34.68
C PRO A 28 -18.52 -6.05 33.45
N THR A 29 -17.47 -5.68 32.71
CA THR A 29 -17.57 -4.81 31.52
C THR A 29 -18.34 -5.50 30.39
N ASP A 30 -17.87 -6.67 29.93
CA ASP A 30 -18.51 -7.41 28.83
C ASP A 30 -20.00 -7.70 29.08
N GLN A 31 -20.37 -8.12 30.29
CA GLN A 31 -21.78 -8.36 30.63
C GLN A 31 -22.63 -7.08 30.56
N THR A 32 -22.11 -5.97 31.08
CA THR A 32 -22.79 -4.68 31.07
C THR A 32 -22.97 -4.19 29.64
N CYS A 33 -21.93 -4.29 28.80
CA CYS A 33 -21.99 -3.95 27.39
C CYS A 33 -23.03 -4.79 26.63
N PHE A 34 -23.00 -6.13 26.76
CA PHE A 34 -23.96 -6.98 26.07
C PHE A 34 -25.40 -6.74 26.53
N TRP A 35 -25.61 -6.45 27.81
CA TRP A 35 -26.93 -6.06 28.32
C TRP A 35 -27.40 -4.74 27.69
N ALA A 36 -26.56 -3.70 27.72
CA ALA A 36 -26.88 -2.39 27.18
C ALA A 36 -27.18 -2.44 25.67
N TRP A 37 -26.39 -3.22 24.92
CA TRP A 37 -26.61 -3.40 23.49
C TRP A 37 -27.87 -4.21 23.18
N ALA A 38 -28.17 -5.25 23.97
CA ALA A 38 -29.41 -6.01 23.82
C ALA A 38 -30.64 -5.13 24.07
N GLU A 39 -30.59 -4.30 25.11
CA GLU A 39 -31.68 -3.36 25.42
C GLU A 39 -31.81 -2.27 24.35
N THR A 40 -30.70 -1.71 23.85
CA THR A 40 -30.72 -0.71 22.78
C THR A 40 -31.29 -1.32 21.49
N MET A 41 -30.84 -2.52 21.08
CA MET A 41 -31.41 -3.23 19.93
C MET A 41 -32.92 -3.45 20.08
N ARG A 42 -33.39 -3.78 21.29
CA ARG A 42 -34.83 -3.95 21.59
C ARG A 42 -35.61 -2.66 21.39
N GLN A 43 -35.07 -1.53 21.86
CA GLN A 43 -35.74 -0.24 21.86
C GLN A 43 -35.79 0.42 20.47
N VAL A 44 -34.67 0.46 19.74
CA VAL A 44 -34.55 1.24 18.49
C VAL A 44 -34.36 0.39 17.23
N GLY A 45 -34.13 -0.92 17.37
CA GLY A 45 -33.87 -1.81 16.24
C GLY A 45 -32.51 -1.56 15.55
N PRO A 46 -32.22 -2.28 14.45
CA PRO A 46 -30.92 -2.21 13.78
C PRO A 46 -30.64 -0.87 13.08
N VAL A 47 -31.68 -0.14 12.66
CA VAL A 47 -31.56 1.08 11.85
C VAL A 47 -30.92 2.23 12.61
N SER A 48 -31.29 2.42 13.87
CA SER A 48 -30.80 3.54 14.69
C SER A 48 -29.83 3.11 15.78
N PHE A 49 -29.38 1.85 15.77
CA PHE A 49 -28.56 1.28 16.85
C PHE A 49 -27.25 2.06 17.07
N TYR A 50 -26.44 2.22 16.02
CA TYR A 50 -25.11 2.83 16.12
C TYR A 50 -25.14 4.34 16.41
N GLU A 51 -26.25 5.01 16.13
CA GLU A 51 -26.45 6.43 16.48
C GLU A 51 -26.86 6.61 17.95
N THR A 52 -27.50 5.59 18.53
CA THR A 52 -28.07 5.65 19.88
C THR A 52 -27.07 5.19 20.95
N THR A 53 -26.16 4.27 20.59
CA THR A 53 -25.21 3.70 21.56
C THR A 53 -23.96 4.58 21.70
N SER A 54 -23.57 4.91 22.92
CA SER A 54 -22.34 5.69 23.20
C SER A 54 -21.06 4.89 22.89
N PHE A 55 -21.12 3.57 23.02
CA PHE A 55 -20.01 2.65 22.73
C PHE A 55 -20.54 1.32 22.22
N CYS A 56 -19.98 0.82 21.11
CA CYS A 56 -20.13 -0.55 20.65
C CYS A 56 -18.97 -0.89 19.71
N ASP A 57 -18.18 -1.88 20.10
CA ASP A 57 -17.03 -2.42 19.36
C ASP A 57 -17.38 -3.70 18.58
N TYR A 58 -18.67 -4.04 18.47
CA TYR A 58 -19.14 -5.22 17.73
C TYR A 58 -19.79 -4.86 16.39
N PRO A 59 -19.49 -5.64 15.32
CA PRO A 59 -20.17 -5.51 14.05
C PRO A 59 -21.62 -6.03 14.09
N PRO A 60 -22.43 -5.74 13.05
CA PRO A 60 -23.87 -6.04 12.99
C PRO A 60 -24.28 -7.50 13.30
N GLY A 61 -23.46 -8.48 12.96
CA GLY A 61 -23.86 -9.89 13.03
C GLY A 61 -24.18 -10.38 14.44
N TYR A 62 -23.45 -9.92 15.46
CA TYR A 62 -23.77 -10.29 16.85
C TYR A 62 -25.00 -9.54 17.38
N LEU A 63 -25.24 -8.32 16.91
CA LEU A 63 -26.39 -7.51 17.33
C LEU A 63 -27.73 -8.16 16.94
N TYR A 64 -27.78 -8.86 15.80
CA TYR A 64 -28.94 -9.67 15.45
C TYR A 64 -29.23 -10.79 16.45
N LEU A 65 -28.21 -11.34 17.12
CA LEU A 65 -28.39 -12.33 18.19
C LEU A 65 -28.84 -11.65 19.50
N LEU A 66 -28.35 -10.44 19.77
CA LEU A 66 -28.77 -9.68 20.96
C LEU A 66 -30.20 -9.15 20.87
N TYR A 67 -30.73 -8.93 19.67
CA TYR A 67 -32.08 -8.38 19.49
C TYR A 67 -33.19 -9.25 20.15
N PRO A 68 -33.32 -10.56 19.88
CA PRO A 68 -34.27 -11.41 20.61
C PRO A 68 -33.88 -11.59 22.09
N ILE A 69 -32.60 -11.52 22.43
CA ILE A 69 -32.14 -11.58 23.83
C ILE A 69 -32.67 -10.38 24.63
N GLY A 70 -32.68 -9.17 24.06
CA GLY A 70 -33.25 -8.00 24.71
C GLY A 70 -34.73 -8.20 25.09
N TRP A 71 -35.52 -8.78 24.19
CA TRP A 71 -36.91 -9.13 24.49
C TRP A 71 -37.05 -10.16 25.62
N LEU A 72 -36.19 -11.19 25.63
CA LEU A 72 -36.18 -12.19 26.70
C LEU A 72 -35.73 -11.59 28.04
N LEU A 73 -34.73 -10.72 28.06
CA LEU A 73 -34.27 -10.03 29.26
C LEU A 73 -35.38 -9.17 29.88
N LYS A 74 -36.22 -8.54 29.04
CA LYS A 74 -37.38 -7.78 29.53
C LYS A 74 -38.40 -8.67 30.26
N LEU A 75 -38.59 -9.92 29.82
CA LEU A 75 -39.49 -10.87 30.49
C LEU A 75 -38.98 -11.35 31.85
N THR A 76 -37.67 -11.23 32.10
CA THR A 76 -37.02 -11.72 33.32
C THR A 76 -36.46 -10.59 34.17
N GLU A 77 -36.84 -9.36 33.86
CA GLU A 77 -36.48 -8.16 34.59
C GLU A 77 -36.85 -8.32 36.08
N GLY A 78 -35.90 -8.03 36.97
CA GLY A 78 -36.05 -8.26 38.41
C GLY A 78 -35.63 -9.66 38.91
N VAL A 79 -35.40 -10.64 38.02
CA VAL A 79 -34.87 -11.96 38.38
C VAL A 79 -33.42 -12.09 37.89
N ALA A 80 -32.47 -11.61 38.71
CA ALA A 80 -31.06 -11.51 38.32
C ALA A 80 -30.41 -12.83 37.84
N PRO A 81 -30.62 -14.00 38.49
CA PRO A 81 -30.03 -15.25 38.01
C PRO A 81 -30.53 -15.67 36.62
N LEU A 82 -31.82 -15.47 36.35
CA LEU A 82 -32.44 -15.86 35.09
C LEU A 82 -32.01 -14.94 33.95
N SER A 83 -31.94 -13.63 34.21
CA SER A 83 -31.46 -12.66 33.23
C SER A 83 -29.98 -12.88 32.89
N SER A 84 -29.17 -13.22 33.90
CA SER A 84 -27.77 -13.63 33.72
C SER A 84 -27.64 -14.84 32.78
N LEU A 85 -28.49 -15.86 32.97
CA LEU A 85 -28.50 -17.04 32.13
C LEU A 85 -28.89 -16.71 30.68
N ILE A 86 -29.94 -15.88 30.50
CA ILE A 86 -30.42 -15.47 29.17
C ILE A 86 -29.32 -14.82 28.35
N LEU A 87 -28.54 -13.92 28.95
CA LEU A 87 -27.42 -13.25 28.28
C LEU A 87 -26.36 -14.25 27.75
N ARG A 88 -26.20 -15.40 28.40
CA ARG A 88 -25.21 -16.45 28.07
C ARG A 88 -25.73 -17.49 27.07
N LEU A 89 -27.04 -17.53 26.82
CA LEU A 89 -27.66 -18.55 25.96
C LEU A 89 -27.02 -18.65 24.57
N PRO A 90 -26.68 -17.55 23.86
CA PRO A 90 -26.05 -17.66 22.55
C PRO A 90 -24.74 -18.45 22.58
N ALA A 91 -23.87 -18.18 23.56
CA ALA A 91 -22.59 -18.86 23.70
C ALA A 91 -22.74 -20.32 24.17
N ILE A 92 -23.68 -20.58 25.10
CA ILE A 92 -24.00 -21.94 25.57
C ILE A 92 -24.56 -22.79 24.43
N ALA A 93 -25.46 -22.24 23.62
CA ALA A 93 -26.01 -22.93 22.45
C ALA A 93 -24.91 -23.24 21.43
N ALA A 94 -24.02 -22.29 21.14
CA ALA A 94 -22.91 -22.49 20.24
C ALA A 94 -21.96 -23.61 20.70
N ASP A 95 -21.62 -23.68 21.99
CA ASP A 95 -20.81 -24.76 22.57
C ASP A 95 -21.42 -26.16 22.32
N LEU A 96 -22.73 -26.30 22.54
CA LEU A 96 -23.44 -27.57 22.33
C LEU A 96 -23.46 -27.97 20.85
N VAL A 97 -23.67 -27.01 19.96
CA VAL A 97 -23.66 -27.24 18.51
C VAL A 97 -22.25 -27.60 18.04
N ILE A 98 -21.20 -26.94 18.54
CA ILE A 98 -19.80 -27.28 18.26
C ILE A 98 -19.53 -28.73 18.71
N ALA A 99 -19.91 -29.11 19.92
CA ALA A 99 -19.72 -30.48 20.39
C ALA A 99 -20.43 -31.51 19.50
N CYS A 100 -21.66 -31.22 19.06
CA CYS A 100 -22.39 -32.04 18.10
C CYS A 100 -21.65 -32.14 16.76
N LEU A 101 -21.20 -31.02 16.21
CA LEU A 101 -20.51 -30.94 14.93
C LEU A 101 -19.18 -31.72 14.95
N LEU A 102 -18.37 -31.52 15.98
CA LEU A 102 -17.10 -32.23 16.15
C LEU A 102 -17.33 -33.74 16.35
N SER A 103 -18.37 -34.13 17.10
CA SER A 103 -18.74 -35.54 17.24
C SER A 103 -19.14 -36.17 15.90
N LYS A 104 -19.86 -35.42 15.05
CA LYS A 104 -20.26 -35.86 13.71
C LYS A 104 -19.06 -36.00 12.77
N ILE A 105 -18.09 -35.10 12.87
CA ILE A 105 -16.82 -35.19 12.13
C ILE A 105 -16.07 -36.46 12.55
N ALA A 106 -15.87 -36.68 13.85
CA ALA A 106 -15.17 -37.84 14.37
C ALA A 106 -15.88 -39.18 14.09
N LEU A 107 -17.22 -39.17 14.10
CA LEU A 107 -18.03 -40.36 13.80
C LEU A 107 -17.74 -40.90 12.40
N LYS A 108 -17.64 -40.01 11.39
CA LYS A 108 -17.39 -40.39 10.00
C LYS A 108 -16.03 -41.08 9.83
N GLN A 109 -15.07 -40.80 10.71
CA GLN A 109 -13.68 -41.21 10.54
C GLN A 109 -13.31 -42.44 11.38
N ARG A 110 -13.85 -42.55 12.61
CA ARG A 110 -13.42 -43.57 13.59
C ARG A 110 -14.54 -44.23 14.39
N GLY A 111 -15.80 -44.00 14.01
CA GLY A 111 -16.94 -44.63 14.65
C GLY A 111 -17.32 -44.01 16.01
N GLU A 112 -18.25 -44.68 16.70
CA GLU A 112 -18.99 -44.13 17.84
C GLU A 112 -18.10 -43.70 19.02
N LYS A 113 -17.06 -44.48 19.36
CA LYS A 113 -16.20 -44.21 20.53
C LYS A 113 -15.45 -42.88 20.39
N ALA A 114 -14.88 -42.61 19.21
CA ALA A 114 -14.17 -41.36 18.94
C ALA A 114 -15.11 -40.14 18.93
N ALA A 115 -16.32 -40.32 18.38
CA ALA A 115 -17.37 -39.30 18.39
C ALA A 115 -17.76 -38.88 19.82
N LEU A 116 -17.99 -39.86 20.71
CA LEU A 116 -18.35 -39.60 22.11
C LEU A 116 -17.19 -38.96 22.90
N ILE A 117 -15.94 -39.40 22.69
CA ILE A 117 -14.77 -38.79 23.34
C ILE A 117 -14.60 -37.34 22.89
N THR A 118 -14.71 -37.06 21.59
CA THR A 118 -14.58 -35.70 21.06
C THR A 118 -15.68 -34.78 21.60
N ALA A 119 -16.92 -35.27 21.67
CA ALA A 119 -18.04 -34.54 22.28
C ALA A 119 -17.77 -34.25 23.76
N ALA A 120 -17.34 -35.25 24.54
CA ALA A 120 -17.04 -35.09 25.96
C ALA A 120 -15.90 -34.08 26.18
N VAL A 121 -14.82 -34.17 25.39
CA VAL A 121 -13.68 -33.24 25.48
C VAL A 121 -14.09 -31.81 25.16
N ALA A 122 -14.98 -31.57 24.19
CA ALA A 122 -15.49 -30.23 23.91
C ALA A 122 -16.42 -29.72 25.03
N LEU A 123 -17.37 -30.55 25.48
CA LEU A 123 -18.37 -30.16 26.47
C LEU A 123 -17.78 -29.87 27.84
N PHE A 124 -16.78 -30.65 28.26
CA PHE A 124 -16.19 -30.58 29.59
C PHE A 124 -14.81 -29.90 29.60
N ASN A 125 -14.44 -29.17 28.54
CA ASN A 125 -13.24 -28.33 28.56
C ASN A 125 -13.46 -27.13 29.51
N PRO A 126 -12.65 -26.97 30.57
CA PRO A 126 -12.78 -25.86 31.51
C PRO A 126 -12.69 -24.48 30.83
N LEU A 127 -11.85 -24.32 29.80
CA LEU A 127 -11.74 -23.07 29.04
C LEU A 127 -13.05 -22.71 28.34
N MET A 128 -13.70 -23.68 27.70
CA MET A 128 -14.96 -23.45 26.99
C MET A 128 -16.09 -23.08 27.96
N ILE A 129 -16.19 -23.80 29.07
CA ILE A 129 -17.17 -23.52 30.12
C ILE A 129 -16.93 -22.12 30.73
N LEU A 130 -15.67 -21.78 31.00
CA LEU A 130 -15.29 -20.49 31.57
C LEU A 130 -15.62 -19.34 30.62
N ASN A 131 -15.31 -19.46 29.32
CA ASN A 131 -15.57 -18.43 28.34
C ASN A 131 -17.08 -18.23 28.10
N SER A 132 -17.85 -19.30 27.94
CA SER A 132 -19.28 -19.20 27.61
C SER A 132 -20.17 -18.98 28.84
N ALA A 133 -20.20 -19.96 29.76
CA ALA A 133 -21.18 -19.98 30.84
C ALA A 133 -20.79 -19.11 32.04
N VAL A 134 -19.51 -18.92 32.32
CA VAL A 134 -19.07 -18.10 33.46
C VAL A 134 -18.87 -16.65 33.03
N TRP A 135 -17.96 -16.40 32.09
CA TRP A 135 -17.58 -15.05 31.63
C TRP A 135 -18.71 -14.32 30.90
N ALA A 136 -19.57 -15.05 30.17
CA ALA A 136 -20.56 -14.55 29.20
C ALA A 136 -19.96 -14.05 27.87
N GLN A 137 -18.79 -14.55 27.49
CA GLN A 137 -18.16 -14.22 26.21
C GLN A 137 -18.66 -15.13 25.07
N ILE A 138 -18.54 -14.65 23.84
CA ILE A 138 -19.21 -15.22 22.66
C ILE A 138 -18.24 -15.86 21.66
N ASP A 139 -17.02 -16.20 22.09
CA ASP A 139 -16.00 -16.71 21.17
C ASP A 139 -16.44 -18.01 20.48
N SER A 140 -17.25 -18.82 21.17
CA SER A 140 -17.86 -20.03 20.61
C SER A 140 -18.80 -19.74 19.42
N VAL A 141 -19.48 -18.59 19.40
CA VAL A 141 -20.50 -18.26 18.39
C VAL A 141 -19.86 -18.07 17.01
N TRP A 142 -18.87 -17.19 16.90
CA TRP A 142 -18.21 -16.95 15.61
C TRP A 142 -17.32 -18.14 15.21
N CYS A 143 -16.72 -18.84 16.18
CA CYS A 143 -15.96 -20.06 15.94
C CYS A 143 -16.83 -21.19 15.36
N LEU A 144 -18.09 -21.32 15.78
CA LEU A 144 -19.03 -22.28 15.20
C LEU A 144 -19.15 -22.08 13.69
N PHE A 145 -19.37 -20.84 13.24
CA PHE A 145 -19.49 -20.54 11.82
C PHE A 145 -18.18 -20.72 11.06
N LEU A 146 -17.03 -20.44 11.68
CA LEU A 146 -15.71 -20.75 11.12
C LEU A 146 -15.51 -22.26 10.92
N ILE A 147 -15.86 -23.07 11.91
CA ILE A 147 -15.78 -24.54 11.82
C ILE A 147 -16.74 -25.06 10.76
N LEU A 148 -17.96 -24.53 10.68
CA LEU A 148 -18.92 -24.87 9.62
C LEU A 148 -18.37 -24.50 8.24
N ALA A 149 -17.73 -23.34 8.09
CA ALA A 149 -17.10 -22.92 6.84
C ALA A 149 -16.05 -23.94 6.39
N ILE A 150 -15.13 -24.34 7.27
CA ILE A 150 -14.11 -25.33 6.95
C ILE A 150 -14.71 -26.73 6.73
N TYR A 151 -15.70 -27.14 7.53
CA TYR A 151 -16.38 -28.43 7.37
C TYR A 151 -17.09 -28.53 6.01
N MET A 152 -17.71 -27.44 5.55
CA MET A 152 -18.41 -27.36 4.28
C MET A 152 -17.49 -27.03 3.09
N LYS A 153 -16.16 -27.13 3.24
CA LYS A 153 -15.18 -26.78 2.19
C LYS A 153 -15.45 -27.39 0.81
N ASP A 154 -16.07 -28.56 0.75
CA ASP A 154 -16.41 -29.22 -0.52
C ASP A 154 -17.56 -28.51 -1.27
N ASN A 155 -18.37 -27.71 -0.57
CA ASN A 155 -19.36 -26.80 -1.16
C ASN A 155 -18.98 -25.33 -0.88
N ARG A 156 -18.27 -24.72 -1.83
CA ARG A 156 -17.70 -23.36 -1.69
C ARG A 156 -18.73 -22.27 -1.40
N ILE A 157 -19.93 -22.38 -1.96
CA ILE A 157 -21.01 -21.41 -1.75
C ILE A 157 -21.45 -21.44 -0.28
N LYS A 158 -21.72 -22.65 0.25
CA LYS A 158 -22.07 -22.81 1.67
C LYS A 158 -20.90 -22.43 2.59
N SER A 159 -19.68 -22.81 2.22
CA SER A 159 -18.46 -22.46 2.97
C SER A 159 -18.25 -20.95 3.05
N ALA A 160 -18.37 -20.24 1.91
CA ALA A 160 -18.25 -18.78 1.84
C ALA A 160 -19.38 -18.08 2.60
N ALA A 161 -20.60 -18.62 2.55
CA ALA A 161 -21.72 -18.12 3.34
C ALA A 161 -21.44 -18.21 4.84
N MET A 162 -20.96 -19.36 5.33
CA MET A 162 -20.62 -19.53 6.74
C MET A 162 -19.43 -18.66 7.16
N LEU A 163 -18.44 -18.47 6.29
CA LEU A 163 -17.32 -17.55 6.56
C LEU A 163 -17.81 -16.10 6.66
N ALA A 164 -18.70 -15.66 5.77
CA ALA A 164 -19.30 -14.32 5.81
C ALA A 164 -20.08 -14.11 7.12
N VAL A 165 -20.85 -15.10 7.58
CA VAL A 165 -21.53 -15.03 8.89
C VAL A 165 -20.53 -14.96 10.05
N SER A 166 -19.41 -15.69 9.98
CA SER A 166 -18.36 -15.62 11.00
C SER A 166 -17.74 -14.21 11.08
N VAL A 167 -17.48 -13.58 9.92
CA VAL A 167 -17.00 -12.19 9.79
C VAL A 167 -18.03 -11.17 10.29
N LEU A 168 -19.32 -11.41 10.01
CA LEU A 168 -20.42 -10.58 10.49
C LEU A 168 -20.46 -10.52 12.02
N ILE A 169 -20.09 -11.60 12.70
CA ILE A 169 -20.11 -11.68 14.16
C ILE A 169 -18.82 -11.14 14.79
N LYS A 170 -17.65 -11.46 14.21
CA LYS A 170 -16.36 -10.99 14.74
C LYS A 170 -15.36 -10.68 13.62
N PRO A 171 -14.78 -9.47 13.55
CA PRO A 171 -13.83 -9.09 12.49
C PRO A 171 -12.59 -9.99 12.45
N GLN A 172 -12.20 -10.58 13.58
CA GLN A 172 -11.10 -11.55 13.68
C GLN A 172 -11.22 -12.72 12.67
N ALA A 173 -12.44 -13.08 12.24
CA ALA A 173 -12.66 -14.10 11.23
C ALA A 173 -12.07 -13.73 9.84
N LEU A 174 -11.85 -12.44 9.54
CA LEU A 174 -11.22 -11.97 8.30
C LEU A 174 -9.80 -12.51 8.13
N LEU A 175 -9.08 -12.74 9.24
CA LEU A 175 -7.73 -13.30 9.23
C LEU A 175 -7.66 -14.68 8.56
N PHE A 176 -8.78 -15.42 8.54
CA PHE A 176 -8.86 -16.72 7.90
C PHE A 176 -9.13 -16.64 6.39
N PHE A 177 -9.45 -15.47 5.83
CA PHE A 177 -9.74 -15.33 4.41
C PHE A 177 -8.60 -15.84 3.51
N PRO A 178 -7.31 -15.53 3.75
CA PRO A 178 -6.22 -16.04 2.91
C PRO A 178 -6.13 -17.56 2.92
N ILE A 179 -6.37 -18.18 4.08
CA ILE A 179 -6.37 -19.64 4.20
C ILE A 179 -7.63 -20.24 3.55
N MET A 180 -8.80 -19.61 3.74
CA MET A 180 -10.05 -20.05 3.10
C MET A 180 -9.98 -19.95 1.58
N ALA A 181 -9.44 -18.85 1.05
CA ALA A 181 -9.12 -18.66 -0.35
C ALA A 181 -8.18 -19.77 -0.84
N ALA A 182 -7.11 -20.04 -0.11
CA ALA A 182 -6.18 -21.12 -0.41
C ALA A 182 -6.89 -22.47 -0.63
N PHE A 183 -7.82 -22.87 0.26
CA PHE A 183 -8.59 -24.12 0.11
C PHE A 183 -9.53 -24.09 -1.08
N TYR A 184 -10.23 -22.97 -1.28
CA TYR A 184 -11.11 -22.84 -2.43
C TYR A 184 -10.32 -23.12 -3.70
N PHE A 185 -9.13 -22.53 -3.82
CA PHE A 185 -8.30 -22.58 -5.01
C PHE A 185 -7.47 -23.88 -5.20
N ASP A 186 -7.38 -24.78 -4.22
CA ASP A 186 -6.55 -26.01 -4.29
C ASP A 186 -7.14 -27.15 -5.18
N ARG A 187 -8.33 -26.98 -5.77
CA ARG A 187 -8.95 -27.98 -6.67
C ARG A 187 -9.32 -27.40 -8.04
N GLU A 188 -9.30 -28.25 -9.07
CA GLU A 188 -9.65 -27.92 -10.46
C GLU A 188 -11.17 -27.78 -10.65
N HIS A 189 -11.75 -26.66 -10.18
CA HIS A 189 -13.15 -26.33 -10.48
C HIS A 189 -13.25 -25.20 -11.50
N PRO A 190 -14.39 -25.08 -12.22
CA PRO A 190 -14.64 -23.96 -13.12
C PRO A 190 -14.59 -22.61 -12.39
N VAL A 191 -14.05 -21.58 -13.05
CA VAL A 191 -14.00 -20.19 -12.54
C VAL A 191 -15.37 -19.70 -12.03
N ARG A 192 -16.47 -20.13 -12.66
CA ARG A 192 -17.84 -19.79 -12.28
C ARG A 192 -18.19 -20.16 -10.83
N GLU A 193 -17.68 -21.28 -10.31
CA GLU A 193 -17.95 -21.70 -8.92
C GLU A 193 -17.21 -20.81 -7.90
N TYR A 194 -16.05 -20.26 -8.29
CA TYR A 194 -15.32 -19.27 -7.49
C TYR A 194 -16.05 -17.94 -7.45
N ALA A 195 -16.49 -17.47 -8.62
CA ALA A 195 -17.28 -16.24 -8.72
C ALA A 195 -18.56 -16.33 -7.89
N LYS A 196 -19.30 -17.44 -7.97
CA LYS A 196 -20.50 -17.67 -7.14
C LYS A 196 -20.19 -17.62 -5.65
N ALA A 197 -19.12 -18.27 -5.19
CA ALA A 197 -18.75 -18.28 -3.78
C ALA A 197 -18.39 -16.86 -3.28
N LEU A 198 -17.62 -16.10 -4.08
CA LEU A 198 -17.26 -14.72 -3.77
C LEU A 198 -18.50 -13.81 -3.73
N ILE A 199 -19.35 -13.87 -4.76
CA ILE A 199 -20.62 -13.12 -4.84
C ILE A 199 -21.52 -13.48 -3.66
N THR A 200 -21.58 -14.75 -3.27
CA THR A 200 -22.39 -15.18 -2.12
C THR A 200 -21.86 -14.59 -0.81
N GLY A 201 -20.54 -14.65 -0.59
CA GLY A 201 -19.92 -14.10 0.63
C GLY A 201 -20.13 -12.58 0.74
N ILE A 202 -19.83 -11.85 -0.33
CA ILE A 202 -20.03 -10.39 -0.40
C ILE A 202 -21.52 -10.04 -0.29
N GLY A 203 -22.39 -10.74 -1.01
CA GLY A 203 -23.83 -10.52 -0.99
C GLY A 203 -24.43 -10.70 0.40
N ILE A 204 -24.08 -11.77 1.11
CA ILE A 204 -24.53 -11.99 2.50
C ILE A 204 -24.05 -10.86 3.41
N PHE A 205 -22.79 -10.44 3.27
CA PHE A 205 -22.25 -9.34 4.07
C PHE A 205 -23.01 -8.03 3.81
N LEU A 206 -23.20 -7.64 2.55
CA LEU A 206 -23.90 -6.40 2.16
C LEU A 206 -25.37 -6.42 2.57
N ILE A 207 -26.07 -7.54 2.39
CA ILE A 207 -27.48 -7.68 2.77
C ILE A 207 -27.63 -7.62 4.30
N ALA A 208 -26.79 -8.33 5.04
CA ALA A 208 -26.89 -8.36 6.50
C ALA A 208 -26.54 -7.00 7.15
N THR A 209 -25.69 -6.21 6.51
CA THR A 209 -25.28 -4.89 7.01
C THR A 209 -26.19 -3.75 6.55
N LEU A 210 -27.01 -3.96 5.51
CA LEU A 210 -27.92 -2.96 4.96
C LEU A 210 -28.80 -2.28 6.03
N PRO A 211 -29.44 -3.00 6.97
CA PRO A 211 -30.26 -2.35 8.00
C PRO A 211 -29.49 -1.43 8.94
N PHE A 212 -28.17 -1.56 9.06
CA PHE A 212 -27.34 -0.77 9.98
C PHE A 212 -26.67 0.44 9.32
N CYS A 213 -26.73 0.56 7.99
CA CYS A 213 -25.94 1.54 7.24
C CYS A 213 -26.72 2.79 6.82
N LYS A 214 -28.06 2.79 6.87
CA LYS A 214 -28.93 3.88 6.35
C LYS A 214 -28.54 4.38 4.94
N GLY A 215 -27.99 3.51 4.10
CA GLY A 215 -27.48 3.85 2.76
C GLY A 215 -26.01 4.29 2.71
N ASN A 216 -25.35 4.52 3.84
CA ASN A 216 -23.92 4.81 3.93
C ASN A 216 -23.11 3.58 4.34
N TYR A 217 -22.65 2.80 3.37
CA TYR A 217 -21.81 1.62 3.62
C TYR A 217 -20.43 1.95 4.21
N LEU A 218 -19.94 3.18 4.07
CA LEU A 218 -18.65 3.58 4.65
C LEU A 218 -18.70 3.52 6.17
N LEU A 219 -19.84 3.84 6.80
CA LEU A 219 -20.03 3.69 8.24
C LEU A 219 -19.73 2.27 8.73
N ILE A 220 -20.14 1.26 7.97
CA ILE A 220 -19.89 -0.15 8.32
C ILE A 220 -18.41 -0.49 8.16
N VAL A 221 -17.76 0.02 7.11
CA VAL A 221 -16.32 -0.14 6.91
C VAL A 221 -15.56 0.48 8.08
N ASP A 222 -15.91 1.71 8.48
CA ASP A 222 -15.30 2.40 9.62
C ASP A 222 -15.50 1.65 10.93
N LYS A 223 -16.68 1.04 11.16
CA LYS A 223 -16.90 0.19 12.34
C LYS A 223 -16.00 -1.04 12.34
N TYR A 224 -15.85 -1.72 11.20
CA TYR A 224 -14.95 -2.87 11.11
C TYR A 224 -13.49 -2.49 11.28
N LEU A 225 -13.05 -1.38 10.67
CA LEU A 225 -11.70 -0.86 10.81
C LEU A 225 -11.44 -0.41 12.26
N GLY A 226 -12.31 0.42 12.83
CA GLY A 226 -12.21 0.90 14.22
C GLY A 226 -12.14 -0.22 15.26
N THR A 227 -12.97 -1.27 15.13
CA THR A 227 -12.87 -2.46 15.99
C THR A 227 -11.51 -3.16 15.87
N MET A 228 -10.87 -3.12 14.70
CA MET A 228 -9.56 -3.75 14.45
C MET A 228 -8.37 -2.84 14.80
N THR A 229 -8.52 -1.51 14.73
CA THR A 229 -7.38 -0.56 14.78
C THR A 229 -7.44 0.45 15.92
N GLU A 230 -8.60 0.79 16.45
CA GLU A 230 -8.76 1.91 17.38
C GLU A 230 -9.02 1.47 18.83
N GLY A 231 -9.68 0.32 19.05
CA GLY A 231 -10.12 -0.08 20.39
C GLY A 231 -9.02 -0.53 21.37
N TYR A 232 -7.88 -1.04 20.88
CA TYR A 232 -6.93 -1.83 21.70
C TYR A 232 -5.46 -1.67 21.28
N ARG A 233 -4.98 -0.43 21.16
CA ARG A 233 -3.62 -0.08 20.67
C ARG A 233 -2.52 -0.31 21.72
N TYR A 234 -2.42 -1.54 22.22
CA TYR A 234 -1.40 -1.96 23.18
C TYR A 234 -0.64 -3.20 22.69
N ALA A 235 0.60 -3.37 23.17
CA ALA A 235 1.44 -4.53 22.86
C ALA A 235 0.74 -5.84 23.21
N THR A 236 0.10 -5.90 24.38
CA THR A 236 -0.82 -6.98 24.76
C THR A 236 -1.79 -6.49 25.82
N ILE A 237 -2.98 -7.08 25.91
CA ILE A 237 -3.99 -6.76 26.90
C ILE A 237 -4.35 -8.02 27.66
N ASN A 238 -3.72 -8.17 28.83
CA ASN A 238 -3.85 -9.32 29.72
C ASN A 238 -3.57 -10.68 29.05
N ALA A 239 -3.06 -10.72 27.80
CA ALA A 239 -2.75 -11.96 27.11
C ALA A 239 -1.35 -12.48 27.49
N PHE A 240 -1.27 -13.78 27.74
CA PHE A 240 -0.06 -14.48 28.08
C PHE A 240 0.71 -14.85 26.81
N ASN A 241 1.49 -13.90 26.28
CA ASN A 241 2.21 -14.03 25.01
C ASN A 241 3.64 -13.46 25.10
N LEU A 242 4.32 -13.30 23.95
CA LEU A 242 5.67 -12.74 23.92
C LEU A 242 5.78 -11.40 24.65
N TYR A 243 4.82 -10.51 24.46
CA TYR A 243 4.85 -9.18 25.06
C TYR A 243 4.54 -9.23 26.57
N GLY A 244 3.62 -10.11 26.98
CA GLY A 244 3.38 -10.39 28.40
C GLY A 244 4.62 -10.95 29.11
N LEU A 245 5.46 -11.74 28.42
CA LEU A 245 6.73 -12.25 28.96
C LEU A 245 7.73 -11.12 29.26
N PHE A 246 7.76 -10.09 28.43
CA PHE A 246 8.58 -8.89 28.64
C PHE A 246 7.89 -7.83 29.51
N GLY A 247 6.75 -8.18 30.12
CA GLY A 247 6.01 -7.29 31.01
C GLY A 247 5.29 -6.14 30.32
N ALA A 248 5.15 -6.19 28.99
CA ALA A 248 4.56 -5.12 28.18
C ALA A 248 3.02 -5.15 28.18
N ASN A 249 2.41 -5.45 29.33
CA ASN A 249 0.96 -5.45 29.49
C ASN A 249 0.42 -4.02 29.47
N TRP A 250 -0.59 -3.74 28.66
CA TRP A 250 -1.14 -2.38 28.49
C TRP A 250 -0.09 -1.34 28.06
N THR A 251 1.00 -1.77 27.44
CA THR A 251 2.05 -0.89 26.92
C THR A 251 1.64 -0.34 25.54
N PRO A 252 1.62 0.99 25.33
CA PRO A 252 1.29 1.60 24.03
C PRO A 252 2.15 1.10 22.86
N LEU A 253 1.57 1.03 21.67
CA LEU A 253 2.23 0.44 20.48
C LEU A 253 3.40 1.26 19.90
N ASP A 254 3.45 2.55 20.19
CA ASP A 254 4.50 3.48 19.79
C ASP A 254 5.79 3.32 20.61
N GLN A 255 5.73 2.63 21.76
CA GLN A 255 6.94 2.34 22.52
C GLN A 255 7.87 1.36 21.80
N SER A 256 9.17 1.49 22.08
CA SER A 256 10.21 0.65 21.52
C SER A 256 10.24 -0.75 22.16
N PHE A 257 10.39 -1.76 21.33
CA PHE A 257 10.71 -3.13 21.69
C PHE A 257 11.89 -3.61 20.85
N LEU A 258 13.02 -3.91 21.48
CA LEU A 258 14.30 -4.12 20.79
C LEU A 258 14.68 -2.85 19.98
N PHE A 259 14.78 -2.96 18.66
CA PHE A 259 15.23 -1.87 17.76
C PHE A 259 14.10 -1.23 16.94
N ALA A 260 12.83 -1.56 17.22
CA ALA A 260 11.67 -1.02 16.51
C ALA A 260 10.47 -0.88 17.46
N THR A 261 9.36 -0.29 17.02
CA THR A 261 8.16 -0.14 17.87
C THR A 261 7.38 -1.45 18.01
N TYR A 262 6.57 -1.58 19.06
CA TYR A 262 5.63 -2.71 19.17
C TYR A 262 4.68 -2.77 17.96
N GLN A 263 4.25 -1.62 17.42
CA GLN A 263 3.47 -1.55 16.18
C GLN A 263 4.18 -2.25 15.00
N PHE A 264 5.46 -1.95 14.80
CA PHE A 264 6.24 -2.56 13.73
C PHE A 264 6.29 -4.08 13.88
N TRP A 265 6.65 -4.57 15.07
CA TRP A 265 6.72 -6.00 15.35
C TRP A 265 5.36 -6.69 15.21
N GLY A 266 4.29 -6.04 15.66
CA GLY A 266 2.93 -6.52 15.50
C GLY A 266 2.57 -6.73 14.03
N ASN A 267 2.80 -5.73 13.18
CA ASN A 267 2.53 -5.81 11.74
C ASN A 267 3.34 -6.94 11.07
N VAL A 268 4.62 -7.07 11.42
CA VAL A 268 5.49 -8.15 10.93
C VAL A 268 4.94 -9.51 11.33
N MET A 269 4.59 -9.70 12.60
CA MET A 269 4.13 -11.01 13.11
C MET A 269 2.74 -11.40 12.60
N ILE A 270 1.87 -10.42 12.30
CA ILE A 270 0.61 -10.67 11.58
C ILE A 270 0.90 -11.25 10.20
N GLY A 271 1.79 -10.60 9.44
CA GLY A 271 2.22 -11.09 8.12
C GLY A 271 2.82 -12.49 8.19
N VAL A 272 3.73 -12.74 9.15
CA VAL A 272 4.34 -14.05 9.38
C VAL A 272 3.28 -15.11 9.71
N GLY A 273 2.30 -14.81 10.58
CA GLY A 273 1.24 -15.75 10.94
C GLY A 273 0.41 -16.18 9.72
N VAL A 274 -0.02 -15.22 8.90
CA VAL A 274 -0.80 -15.50 7.68
C VAL A 274 0.03 -16.31 6.66
N ILE A 275 1.28 -15.92 6.43
CA ILE A 275 2.19 -16.64 5.54
C ILE A 275 2.41 -18.07 6.05
N LEU A 276 2.70 -18.26 7.34
CA LEU A 276 2.87 -19.58 7.91
C LEU A 276 1.61 -20.44 7.71
N GLY A 277 0.42 -19.91 8.00
CA GLY A 277 -0.84 -20.61 7.72
C GLY A 277 -0.94 -21.08 6.26
N PHE A 278 -0.58 -20.22 5.31
CA PHE A 278 -0.52 -20.55 3.88
C PHE A 278 0.52 -21.63 3.56
N LEU A 279 1.73 -21.54 4.12
CA LEU A 279 2.81 -22.52 3.90
C LEU A 279 2.45 -23.89 4.49
N TYR A 280 1.85 -23.93 5.69
CA TYR A 280 1.31 -25.14 6.32
C TYR A 280 0.31 -25.84 5.40
N TYR A 281 -0.52 -25.06 4.70
CA TYR A 281 -1.48 -25.60 3.76
C TYR A 281 -0.86 -26.05 2.44
N PHE A 282 -0.20 -25.16 1.71
CA PHE A 282 0.21 -25.43 0.32
C PHE A 282 1.49 -26.24 0.22
N LEU A 283 2.51 -25.87 0.99
CA LEU A 283 3.81 -26.52 0.93
C LEU A 283 3.84 -27.78 1.76
N TRP A 284 3.23 -27.74 2.94
CA TRP A 284 3.29 -28.85 3.90
C TRP A 284 2.03 -29.70 3.93
N LYS A 285 0.98 -29.36 3.15
CA LYS A 285 -0.22 -30.18 2.92
C LYS A 285 -0.91 -30.66 4.20
N LYS A 286 -0.94 -29.82 5.26
CA LYS A 286 -1.51 -30.17 6.58
C LYS A 286 -3.03 -30.01 6.69
N GLY A 287 -3.70 -29.70 5.59
CA GLY A 287 -5.15 -29.51 5.56
C GLY A 287 -5.61 -28.26 6.32
N PRO A 288 -6.91 -27.94 6.28
CA PRO A 288 -7.40 -26.65 6.72
C PRO A 288 -7.35 -26.41 8.21
N TRP A 289 -7.73 -27.42 8.99
CA TRP A 289 -7.81 -27.32 10.45
C TRP A 289 -6.47 -26.95 11.08
N ILE A 290 -5.40 -27.67 10.71
CA ILE A 290 -4.06 -27.45 11.24
C ILE A 290 -3.50 -26.09 10.78
N SER A 291 -3.69 -25.75 9.50
CA SER A 291 -3.17 -24.50 8.93
C SER A 291 -3.80 -23.28 9.61
N ALA A 292 -5.11 -23.31 9.82
CA ALA A 292 -5.87 -22.28 10.52
C ALA A 292 -5.51 -22.21 12.01
N ALA A 293 -5.37 -23.35 12.69
CA ALA A 293 -4.94 -23.41 14.09
C ALA A 293 -3.53 -22.83 14.29
N MET A 294 -2.61 -23.12 13.37
CA MET A 294 -1.23 -22.64 13.45
C MET A 294 -1.12 -21.16 13.19
N MET A 295 -1.83 -20.63 12.19
CA MET A 295 -1.90 -19.18 11.99
C MET A 295 -2.36 -18.48 13.27
N MET A 296 -3.50 -18.89 13.85
CA MET A 296 -3.99 -18.23 15.08
C MET A 296 -3.07 -18.43 16.28
N THR A 297 -2.37 -19.57 16.37
CA THR A 297 -1.39 -19.77 17.43
C THR A 297 -0.18 -18.84 17.25
N THR A 298 0.32 -18.65 16.03
CA THR A 298 1.38 -17.67 15.75
C THR A 298 0.94 -16.26 16.12
N LEU A 299 -0.26 -15.88 15.69
CA LEU A 299 -0.79 -14.54 15.95
C LEU A 299 -0.94 -14.27 17.43
N PHE A 300 -1.57 -15.18 18.18
CA PHE A 300 -1.73 -15.01 19.62
C PHE A 300 -0.39 -14.89 20.36
N LEU A 301 0.60 -15.72 20.02
CA LEU A 301 1.87 -15.76 20.73
C LEU A 301 2.79 -14.59 20.40
N PHE A 302 2.71 -14.03 19.18
CA PHE A 302 3.73 -13.11 18.67
C PHE A 302 3.21 -11.79 18.11
N ALA A 303 1.93 -11.67 17.74
CA ALA A 303 1.38 -10.39 17.27
C ALA A 303 0.89 -9.53 18.43
N THR A 304 0.85 -8.21 18.21
CA THR A 304 0.34 -7.23 19.18
C THR A 304 -1.18 -7.14 19.15
N MET A 305 -1.78 -6.31 20.02
CA MET A 305 -3.24 -6.13 20.10
C MET A 305 -3.99 -7.43 20.41
N MET A 306 -3.35 -8.33 21.17
CA MET A 306 -3.92 -9.61 21.58
C MET A 306 -4.57 -9.52 22.96
N HIS A 307 -5.71 -10.21 23.10
CA HIS A 307 -6.41 -10.42 24.37
C HIS A 307 -6.29 -11.87 24.85
N GLU A 308 -6.49 -12.09 26.15
CA GLU A 308 -6.40 -13.39 26.84
C GLU A 308 -7.16 -14.52 26.14
N ARG A 309 -8.28 -14.21 25.49
CA ARG A 309 -9.18 -15.15 24.82
C ARG A 309 -8.82 -15.44 23.36
N TYR A 310 -7.91 -14.68 22.74
CA TYR A 310 -7.67 -14.77 21.28
C TYR A 310 -7.00 -16.06 20.81
N TRP A 311 -6.52 -16.90 21.72
CA TRP A 311 -6.05 -18.25 21.39
C TRP A 311 -7.16 -19.30 21.32
N TYR A 312 -8.36 -18.98 21.80
CA TYR A 312 -9.52 -19.88 21.84
C TYR A 312 -9.86 -20.53 20.47
N PRO A 313 -9.85 -19.79 19.35
CA PRO A 313 -10.18 -20.37 18.04
C PRO A 313 -9.19 -21.45 17.61
N ALA A 314 -7.90 -21.25 17.89
CA ALA A 314 -6.87 -22.23 17.56
C ALA A 314 -7.11 -23.56 18.28
N ILE A 315 -7.53 -23.50 19.54
CA ILE A 315 -7.80 -24.67 20.38
C ILE A 315 -8.98 -25.48 19.80
N LEU A 316 -10.07 -24.83 19.41
CA LEU A 316 -11.18 -25.50 18.74
C LEU A 316 -10.78 -26.11 17.40
N LEU A 317 -9.95 -25.41 16.62
CA LEU A 317 -9.44 -25.91 15.34
C LEU A 317 -8.48 -27.11 15.51
N LEU A 318 -7.71 -27.17 16.60
CA LEU A 318 -6.90 -28.34 16.95
C LEU A 318 -7.79 -29.55 17.30
N LEU A 319 -8.88 -29.34 18.04
CA LEU A 319 -9.85 -30.41 18.33
C LEU A 319 -10.56 -30.86 17.06
N ALA A 320 -10.90 -29.95 16.16
CA ALA A 320 -11.45 -30.27 14.84
C ALA A 320 -10.45 -31.04 13.96
N ALA A 321 -9.16 -30.68 13.99
CA ALA A 321 -8.11 -31.41 13.30
C ALA A 321 -7.98 -32.85 13.83
N TYR A 322 -8.05 -33.03 15.15
CA TYR A 322 -8.10 -34.34 15.78
C TYR A 322 -9.35 -35.12 15.36
N ALA A 323 -10.53 -34.50 15.40
CA ALA A 323 -11.79 -35.13 15.01
C ALA A 323 -11.78 -35.59 13.54
N ASP A 324 -11.20 -34.80 12.64
CA ASP A 324 -11.14 -35.11 11.20
C ASP A 324 -10.16 -36.23 10.87
N ARG A 325 -9.03 -36.35 11.59
CA ARG A 325 -8.04 -37.43 11.38
C ARG A 325 -7.40 -37.92 12.68
N PRO A 326 -8.12 -38.70 13.51
CA PRO A 326 -7.65 -39.05 14.86
C PRO A 326 -6.34 -39.86 14.90
N ASP A 327 -6.11 -40.71 13.90
CA ASP A 327 -4.90 -41.54 13.76
C ASP A 327 -3.63 -40.73 13.50
N GLU A 328 -3.69 -39.87 12.48
CA GLU A 328 -2.59 -38.99 12.09
C GLU A 328 -2.31 -37.97 13.20
N ASN A 329 -3.37 -37.53 13.90
CA ASN A 329 -3.34 -36.39 14.80
C ASN A 329 -3.42 -36.75 16.29
N LYS A 330 -3.23 -38.01 16.69
CA LYS A 330 -3.35 -38.43 18.11
C LYS A 330 -2.46 -37.62 19.06
N LYS A 331 -1.27 -37.19 18.61
CA LYS A 331 -0.38 -36.32 19.40
C LYS A 331 -0.79 -34.84 19.41
N LEU A 332 -1.62 -34.38 18.47
CA LEU A 332 -2.21 -33.04 18.52
C LEU A 332 -3.17 -32.90 19.69
N LEU A 333 -3.72 -34.01 20.21
CA LEU A 333 -4.50 -33.98 21.44
C LEU A 333 -3.66 -33.48 22.63
N ASN A 334 -2.37 -33.82 22.70
CA ASN A 334 -1.48 -33.27 23.73
C ASN A 334 -1.32 -31.76 23.55
N GLY A 335 -1.08 -31.31 22.31
CA GLY A 335 -1.01 -29.88 22.00
C GLY A 335 -2.29 -29.13 22.35
N TYR A 336 -3.45 -29.70 22.04
CA TYR A 336 -4.77 -29.20 22.45
C TYR A 336 -4.90 -29.11 23.97
N VAL A 337 -4.48 -30.14 24.72
CA VAL A 337 -4.55 -30.16 26.18
C VAL A 337 -3.67 -29.05 26.77
N PHE A 338 -2.40 -28.94 26.35
CA PHE A 338 -1.50 -27.90 26.86
C PHE A 338 -1.99 -26.50 26.50
N ALA A 339 -2.44 -26.28 25.25
CA ALA A 339 -3.00 -24.99 24.84
C ALA A 339 -4.29 -24.64 25.58
N SER A 340 -5.17 -25.63 25.82
CA SER A 340 -6.40 -25.45 26.60
C SER A 340 -6.10 -25.07 28.05
N ILE A 341 -5.13 -25.73 28.69
CA ILE A 341 -4.73 -25.42 30.07
C ILE A 341 -4.11 -24.03 30.15
N ALA A 342 -3.17 -23.70 29.26
CA ALA A 342 -2.51 -22.40 29.24
C ALA A 342 -3.52 -21.24 29.03
N ASN A 343 -4.42 -21.38 28.06
CA ASN A 343 -5.45 -20.38 27.80
C ASN A 343 -6.51 -20.35 28.92
N PHE A 344 -6.87 -21.50 29.51
CA PHE A 344 -7.74 -21.51 30.70
C PHE A 344 -7.16 -20.66 31.83
N PHE A 345 -5.87 -20.80 32.16
CA PHE A 345 -5.24 -19.94 33.15
C PHE A 345 -5.21 -18.48 32.72
N ASN A 346 -4.99 -18.19 31.43
CA ASN A 346 -5.03 -16.82 30.93
C ASN A 346 -6.39 -16.16 31.18
N VAL A 347 -7.46 -16.82 30.77
CA VAL A 347 -8.84 -16.34 30.94
C VAL A 347 -9.20 -16.31 32.44
N ALA A 348 -8.92 -17.37 33.21
CA ALA A 348 -9.28 -17.42 34.62
C ALA A 348 -8.61 -16.31 35.45
N ILE A 349 -7.33 -16.04 35.20
CA ILE A 349 -6.59 -15.00 35.91
C ILE A 349 -7.07 -13.61 35.49
N ALA A 350 -7.28 -13.37 34.19
CA ALA A 350 -7.84 -12.10 33.71
C ALA A 350 -9.22 -11.83 34.35
N LEU A 351 -10.10 -12.84 34.38
CA LEU A 351 -11.42 -12.73 35.00
C LEU A 351 -11.31 -12.45 36.50
N LYS A 352 -10.42 -13.14 37.21
CA LYS A 352 -10.19 -12.92 38.64
C LYS A 352 -9.84 -11.46 38.93
N PHE A 353 -8.90 -10.89 38.18
CA PHE A 353 -8.49 -9.50 38.39
C PHE A 353 -9.59 -8.51 37.98
N ALA A 354 -10.32 -8.77 36.89
CA ALA A 354 -11.47 -7.97 36.51
C ALA A 354 -12.56 -7.94 37.60
N LEU A 355 -12.85 -9.08 38.24
CA LEU A 355 -13.79 -9.17 39.38
C LEU A 355 -13.27 -8.45 40.63
N MET A 356 -11.96 -8.25 40.76
CA MET A 356 -11.34 -7.44 41.80
C MET A 356 -11.24 -5.96 41.41
N ASN A 357 -11.91 -5.53 40.33
CA ASN A 357 -11.82 -4.18 39.76
C ASN A 357 -10.40 -3.76 39.35
N ASN A 358 -9.52 -4.72 39.05
CA ASN A 358 -8.19 -4.48 38.51
C ASN A 358 -8.18 -4.74 37.00
N ALA A 359 -7.94 -3.69 36.22
CA ALA A 359 -7.90 -3.78 34.76
C ALA A 359 -6.68 -4.58 34.24
N ALA A 360 -5.56 -4.56 34.98
CA ALA A 360 -4.30 -5.18 34.56
C ALA A 360 -3.88 -6.34 35.48
N ILE A 361 -3.42 -7.44 34.86
CA ILE A 361 -2.76 -8.54 35.58
C ILE A 361 -1.39 -8.05 36.10
N PRO A 362 -1.01 -8.33 37.36
CA PRO A 362 0.27 -7.95 37.93
C PRO A 362 1.48 -8.50 37.16
N TYR A 363 2.55 -7.70 37.11
CA TYR A 363 3.78 -7.99 36.37
C TYR A 363 4.35 -9.41 36.63
N PRO A 364 4.56 -9.88 37.87
CA PRO A 364 5.15 -11.22 38.09
C PRO A 364 4.24 -12.35 37.56
N THR A 365 2.92 -12.16 37.67
CA THR A 365 1.93 -13.14 37.23
C THR A 365 1.91 -13.23 35.70
N ILE A 366 1.83 -12.09 35.00
CA ILE A 366 1.77 -12.11 33.54
C ILE A 366 3.06 -12.68 32.93
N VAL A 367 4.23 -12.34 33.47
CA VAL A 367 5.52 -12.87 32.98
C VAL A 367 5.59 -14.39 33.13
N PHE A 368 5.28 -14.92 34.31
CA PHE A 368 5.35 -16.35 34.59
C PHE A 368 4.42 -17.18 33.69
N PHE A 369 3.15 -16.78 33.57
CA PHE A 369 2.21 -17.53 32.75
C PHE A 369 2.41 -17.29 31.24
N SER A 370 2.97 -16.15 30.83
CA SER A 370 3.42 -15.94 29.44
C SER A 370 4.54 -16.90 29.06
N PHE A 371 5.50 -17.14 29.95
CA PHE A 371 6.55 -18.14 29.75
C PHE A 371 5.95 -19.55 29.55
N LEU A 372 5.03 -19.98 30.42
CA LEU A 372 4.36 -21.28 30.28
C LEU A 372 3.56 -21.39 28.98
N THR A 373 2.90 -20.30 28.59
CA THR A 373 2.13 -20.25 27.35
C THR A 373 3.01 -20.36 26.11
N LEU A 374 4.16 -19.69 26.10
CA LEU A 374 5.16 -19.82 25.03
C LEU A 374 5.77 -21.23 24.98
N LEU A 375 5.98 -21.90 26.12
CA LEU A 375 6.39 -23.31 26.14
C LEU A 375 5.32 -24.23 25.53
N SER A 376 4.04 -24.01 25.85
CA SER A 376 2.92 -24.74 25.25
C SER A 376 2.87 -24.52 23.73
N GLY A 377 3.01 -23.27 23.28
CA GLY A 377 3.12 -22.91 21.88
C GLY A 377 4.30 -23.59 21.17
N GLY A 378 5.50 -23.52 21.77
CA GLY A 378 6.70 -24.18 21.28
C GLY A 378 6.55 -25.70 21.18
N TYR A 379 5.88 -26.32 22.15
CA TYR A 379 5.54 -27.74 22.10
C TYR A 379 4.59 -28.08 20.95
N LEU A 380 3.61 -27.22 20.64
CA LEU A 380 2.73 -27.38 19.50
C LEU A 380 3.50 -27.34 18.16
N TYR A 381 4.39 -26.36 17.99
CA TYR A 381 5.29 -26.30 16.83
C TYR A 381 6.17 -27.56 16.74
N TYR A 382 6.71 -28.01 17.87
CA TYR A 382 7.54 -29.22 17.94
C TYR A 382 6.78 -30.48 17.52
N ILE A 383 5.56 -30.72 18.02
CA ILE A 383 4.77 -31.91 17.64
C ILE A 383 4.52 -31.92 16.13
N LEU A 384 4.14 -30.77 15.58
CA LEU A 384 3.84 -30.61 14.17
C LEU A 384 5.07 -30.77 13.27
N HIS A 385 6.25 -30.39 13.76
CA HIS A 385 7.49 -30.51 13.01
C HIS A 385 8.14 -31.91 13.13
N LYS A 386 8.18 -32.51 14.32
CA LYS A 386 8.88 -33.79 14.59
C LYS A 386 8.15 -35.03 14.10
N LYS A 387 6.81 -35.04 14.08
CA LYS A 387 6.03 -36.26 13.77
C LYS A 387 5.34 -36.28 12.42
N LEU A 388 5.47 -35.23 11.63
CA LEU A 388 5.36 -35.37 10.20
C LEU A 388 6.75 -35.67 9.68
N SER A 389 7.10 -36.96 9.68
CA SER A 389 8.12 -37.46 8.77
C SER A 389 7.87 -36.74 7.46
N LEU A 390 8.90 -36.07 6.95
CA LEU A 390 8.98 -35.80 5.55
C LEU A 390 8.79 -37.18 4.87
N LYS A 391 7.53 -37.61 4.58
CA LYS A 391 7.24 -37.98 3.20
C LYS A 391 7.83 -36.79 2.51
N LYS A 392 9.04 -36.95 1.95
CA LYS A 392 9.71 -35.93 1.13
C LYS A 392 8.53 -35.32 0.43
N ALA A 393 8.16 -34.08 0.80
CA ALA A 393 7.32 -33.34 -0.09
C ALA A 393 8.16 -33.45 -1.34
N GLU A 394 7.69 -34.22 -2.33
CA GLU A 394 8.26 -34.15 -3.67
C GLU A 394 8.42 -32.66 -3.83
N VAL A 395 9.68 -32.20 -3.90
CA VAL A 395 9.93 -30.77 -3.98
C VAL A 395 9.17 -30.42 -5.22
N ILE A 396 8.02 -29.80 -5.01
CA ILE A 396 7.05 -29.59 -6.05
C ILE A 396 7.83 -28.72 -7.01
N LYS A 397 8.24 -29.32 -8.13
CA LYS A 397 9.03 -28.62 -9.12
C LYS A 397 8.10 -27.56 -9.67
N MET A 398 8.31 -26.31 -9.25
CA MET A 398 7.71 -25.20 -9.97
C MET A 398 8.17 -25.31 -11.42
N LYS A 399 7.29 -24.93 -12.35
CA LYS A 399 7.65 -24.88 -13.76
C LYS A 399 8.92 -24.03 -13.89
N GLU A 400 9.98 -24.63 -14.41
CA GLU A 400 11.27 -23.96 -14.53
C GLU A 400 11.16 -22.76 -15.47
N LEU A 401 11.84 -21.66 -15.12
CA LEU A 401 11.91 -20.47 -15.97
C LEU A 401 12.94 -20.77 -17.07
N GLU A 402 12.53 -21.43 -18.16
CA GLU A 402 13.51 -21.84 -19.16
C GLU A 402 14.14 -20.61 -19.86
N PRO A 403 15.42 -20.67 -20.23
CA PRO A 403 16.03 -19.62 -21.05
C PRO A 403 15.42 -19.57 -22.45
N ILE A 404 15.44 -18.39 -23.07
CA ILE A 404 15.11 -18.25 -24.49
C ILE A 404 16.25 -18.89 -25.30
N LYS A 405 15.99 -20.06 -25.91
CA LYS A 405 16.98 -20.82 -26.70
C LYS A 405 17.47 -20.06 -27.94
N GLN A 406 16.57 -19.33 -28.60
CA GLN A 406 16.90 -18.47 -29.74
C GLN A 406 16.03 -17.21 -29.67
N TRP A 407 16.67 -16.05 -29.67
CA TRP A 407 15.97 -14.77 -29.62
C TRP A 407 15.46 -14.41 -31.02
N ASN A 408 14.45 -15.12 -31.50
CA ASN A 408 13.81 -14.82 -32.79
C ASN A 408 12.94 -13.56 -32.63
N LYS A 409 13.55 -12.40 -32.87
CA LYS A 409 12.82 -11.16 -33.12
C LYS A 409 12.32 -11.22 -34.56
N THR A 410 11.02 -11.19 -34.77
CA THR A 410 10.52 -10.92 -36.12
C THR A 410 10.86 -9.46 -36.45
N LYS A 411 11.27 -9.16 -37.69
CA LYS A 411 11.52 -7.76 -38.14
C LYS A 411 10.31 -6.87 -37.85
N ILE A 412 9.11 -7.46 -37.91
CA ILE A 412 7.82 -6.85 -37.58
C ILE A 412 7.75 -6.39 -36.12
N GLU A 413 8.15 -7.24 -35.15
CA GLU A 413 8.15 -6.85 -33.72
C GLU A 413 9.02 -5.60 -33.48
N ILE A 414 10.21 -5.55 -34.09
CA ILE A 414 11.13 -4.41 -33.94
C ILE A 414 10.52 -3.16 -34.56
N LEU A 415 9.97 -3.26 -35.77
CA LEU A 415 9.29 -2.15 -36.45
C LEU A 415 8.12 -1.62 -35.63
N LEU A 416 7.30 -2.50 -35.04
CA LEU A 416 6.16 -2.09 -34.22
C LEU A 416 6.60 -1.40 -32.92
N VAL A 417 7.61 -1.94 -32.22
CA VAL A 417 8.14 -1.28 -31.01
C VAL A 417 8.76 0.06 -31.37
N ALA A 418 9.54 0.13 -32.45
CA ALA A 418 10.12 1.39 -32.92
C ALA A 418 9.04 2.41 -33.28
N LEU A 419 7.94 1.98 -33.93
CA LEU A 419 6.81 2.84 -34.25
C LEU A 419 6.09 3.33 -32.98
N ILE A 420 5.81 2.45 -32.03
CA ILE A 420 5.18 2.82 -30.75
C ILE A 420 6.05 3.82 -30.01
N THR A 421 7.35 3.55 -29.90
CA THR A 421 8.30 4.46 -29.26
C THR A 421 8.38 5.78 -29.99
N LEU A 422 8.46 5.80 -31.33
CA LEU A 422 8.49 7.03 -32.11
C LEU A 422 7.23 7.87 -31.92
N VAL A 423 6.04 7.26 -32.00
CA VAL A 423 4.76 7.94 -31.79
C VAL A 423 4.68 8.49 -30.36
N TYR A 424 5.00 7.67 -29.37
CA TYR A 424 5.05 8.13 -27.98
C TYR A 424 6.05 9.27 -27.78
N SER A 425 7.24 9.19 -28.38
CA SER A 425 8.23 10.27 -28.30
C SER A 425 7.70 11.56 -28.92
N MET A 426 7.08 11.52 -30.10
CA MET A 426 6.47 12.70 -30.71
C MET A 426 5.41 13.32 -29.79
N VAL A 427 4.52 12.51 -29.22
CA VAL A 427 3.46 12.98 -28.31
C VAL A 427 4.04 13.51 -26.99
N SER A 428 5.08 12.89 -26.45
CA SER A 428 5.72 13.27 -25.18
C SER A 428 6.58 14.53 -25.29
N PHE A 429 7.27 14.73 -26.42
CA PHE A 429 8.04 15.96 -26.67
C PHE A 429 7.17 17.12 -27.19
N PHE A 430 5.96 16.83 -27.68
CA PHE A 430 5.03 17.88 -28.10
C PHE A 430 4.63 18.78 -26.92
N ARG A 431 4.90 20.09 -27.05
CA ARG A 431 4.67 21.12 -26.02
C ARG A 431 5.24 20.74 -24.65
N LEU A 432 6.45 20.19 -24.64
CA LEU A 432 7.15 19.81 -23.41
C LEU A 432 7.49 21.03 -22.54
N GLY A 433 7.86 22.13 -23.19
CA GLY A 433 8.26 23.40 -22.59
C GLY A 433 8.88 24.28 -23.67
N ASP A 434 9.02 25.56 -23.39
CA ASP A 434 9.67 26.51 -24.29
C ASP A 434 11.18 26.26 -24.30
N ALA A 435 11.76 26.40 -25.48
CA ALA A 435 13.20 26.24 -25.71
C ALA A 435 14.00 27.53 -25.47
N LYS A 436 13.31 28.58 -25.01
CA LYS A 436 13.87 29.86 -24.63
C LYS A 436 13.23 30.31 -23.31
N ALA A 437 14.03 30.95 -22.48
CA ALA A 437 13.65 31.59 -21.23
C ALA A 437 14.80 32.55 -20.87
N PRO A 438 14.59 33.56 -20.02
CA PRO A 438 15.66 34.45 -19.60
C PRO A 438 16.85 33.68 -19.02
N GLN A 439 18.06 34.05 -19.43
CA GLN A 439 19.34 33.47 -19.05
C GLN A 439 20.26 34.46 -18.32
N THR A 440 20.04 35.76 -18.45
CA THR A 440 20.74 36.79 -17.66
C THR A 440 19.93 37.12 -16.40
N PHE A 441 20.62 37.56 -15.34
CA PHE A 441 19.99 37.87 -14.05
C PHE A 441 20.65 39.09 -13.41
N TRP A 442 19.83 40.05 -13.03
CA TRP A 442 20.20 41.14 -12.15
C TRP A 442 20.19 40.67 -10.68
N GLU A 443 21.38 40.55 -10.12
CA GLU A 443 21.62 40.16 -8.72
C GLU A 443 21.82 41.39 -7.83
N THR A 444 21.12 41.45 -6.69
CA THR A 444 21.13 42.64 -5.83
C THR A 444 20.99 42.32 -4.34
N GLN A 445 21.21 43.32 -3.48
CA GLN A 445 21.10 43.21 -2.02
C GLN A 445 19.71 43.64 -1.52
N SER A 446 19.37 43.18 -0.31
CA SER A 446 18.17 43.62 0.41
C SER A 446 18.14 45.14 0.62
N GLY A 447 16.97 45.74 0.46
CA GLY A 447 16.74 47.19 0.57
C GLY A 447 17.06 47.99 -0.70
N THR A 448 17.54 47.35 -1.77
CA THR A 448 17.83 48.05 -3.04
C THR A 448 16.53 48.53 -3.69
N ILE A 449 16.55 49.77 -4.17
CA ILE A 449 15.48 50.35 -4.99
C ILE A 449 16.07 50.68 -6.36
N LEU A 450 15.59 49.99 -7.40
CA LEU A 450 15.92 50.27 -8.79
C LEU A 450 14.78 51.10 -9.41
N ARG A 451 15.13 52.10 -10.22
CA ARG A 451 14.18 52.95 -10.93
C ARG A 451 14.42 52.84 -12.43
N VAL A 452 13.43 52.29 -13.14
CA VAL A 452 13.41 52.10 -14.59
C VAL A 452 12.59 53.22 -15.23
N ASP A 453 13.16 53.95 -16.19
CA ASP A 453 12.44 54.97 -16.96
C ASP A 453 11.80 54.35 -18.21
N LEU A 454 10.47 54.38 -18.31
CA LEU A 454 9.73 53.85 -19.47
C LEU A 454 9.80 54.78 -20.70
N GLY A 455 10.46 55.94 -20.58
CA GLY A 455 10.65 56.93 -21.64
C GLY A 455 9.48 57.92 -21.79
N GLN A 456 8.25 57.48 -21.53
CA GLN A 456 7.04 58.29 -21.48
C GLN A 456 6.05 57.75 -20.45
N GLU A 457 4.98 58.49 -20.21
CA GLU A 457 3.88 58.08 -19.33
C GLU A 457 3.03 56.99 -20.01
N TYR A 458 2.75 55.92 -19.28
CA TYR A 458 1.89 54.82 -19.71
C TYR A 458 0.84 54.51 -18.64
N GLU A 459 -0.34 54.09 -19.07
CA GLU A 459 -1.29 53.34 -18.26
C GLU A 459 -0.96 51.85 -18.43
N LEU A 460 -0.66 51.16 -17.33
CA LEU A 460 -0.25 49.75 -17.34
C LEU A 460 -1.45 48.84 -17.17
N SER A 461 -1.57 47.78 -17.98
CA SER A 461 -2.53 46.70 -17.76
C SER A 461 -1.95 45.55 -16.93
N ARG A 462 -0.64 45.29 -17.09
CA ARG A 462 -0.01 44.11 -16.50
C ARG A 462 1.49 44.27 -16.32
N LEU A 463 1.98 43.67 -15.23
CA LEU A 463 3.40 43.48 -14.95
C LEU A 463 3.71 41.98 -14.85
N CYS A 464 4.71 41.53 -15.62
CA CYS A 464 5.26 40.19 -15.53
C CYS A 464 6.74 40.24 -15.13
N VAL A 465 7.16 39.33 -14.26
CA VAL A 465 8.52 39.28 -13.72
C VAL A 465 9.03 37.85 -13.75
N TYR A 466 10.18 37.62 -14.37
CA TYR A 466 10.89 36.35 -14.32
C TYR A 466 11.94 36.38 -13.22
N THR A 467 11.90 35.42 -12.30
CA THR A 467 12.78 35.41 -11.12
C THR A 467 13.85 34.33 -11.21
N GLY A 468 15.07 34.64 -10.76
CA GLY A 468 16.18 33.70 -10.66
C GLY A 468 16.21 32.96 -9.33
N ILE A 469 17.41 32.60 -8.86
CA ILE A 469 17.59 31.93 -7.56
C ILE A 469 17.54 32.98 -6.44
N SER A 470 16.33 33.27 -5.96
CA SER A 470 16.12 34.14 -4.81
C SER A 470 14.89 33.72 -4.00
N HIS A 471 14.88 34.10 -2.73
CA HIS A 471 13.72 34.01 -1.84
C HIS A 471 13.24 35.41 -1.40
N ALA A 472 13.72 36.45 -2.08
CA ALA A 472 13.37 37.82 -1.75
C ALA A 472 11.93 38.14 -2.12
N ASN A 473 11.32 39.02 -1.33
CA ASN A 473 10.06 39.65 -1.64
C ASN A 473 10.29 40.93 -2.44
N TYR A 474 9.47 41.14 -3.47
CA TYR A 474 9.62 42.27 -4.39
C TYR A 474 8.39 43.17 -4.35
N GLU A 475 8.62 44.47 -4.26
CA GLU A 475 7.59 45.51 -4.44
C GLU A 475 7.84 46.27 -5.73
N PHE A 476 6.77 46.43 -6.52
CA PHE A 476 6.77 47.21 -7.75
C PHE A 476 5.74 48.33 -7.62
N TYR A 477 6.12 49.55 -8.00
CA TYR A 477 5.20 50.69 -8.05
C TYR A 477 5.60 51.65 -9.16
N ILE A 478 4.65 52.40 -9.69
CA ILE A 478 4.91 53.41 -10.74
C ILE A 478 4.68 54.82 -10.20
N ALA A 479 5.40 55.80 -10.75
CA ALA A 479 5.17 57.21 -10.45
C ALA A 479 5.49 58.11 -11.65
N ASP A 480 4.89 59.31 -11.65
CA ASP A 480 5.16 60.36 -12.65
C ASP A 480 6.44 61.14 -12.36
N SER A 481 6.82 61.22 -11.07
CA SER A 481 7.99 61.94 -10.62
C SER A 481 9.19 61.01 -10.40
N PRO A 482 10.41 61.40 -10.82
CA PRO A 482 11.63 60.65 -10.55
C PRO A 482 12.02 60.58 -9.07
N THR A 483 11.38 61.37 -8.19
CA THR A 483 11.56 61.35 -6.73
C THR A 483 10.59 60.41 -6.00
N GLY A 484 9.58 59.88 -6.71
CA GLY A 484 8.65 58.85 -6.25
C GLY A 484 7.79 59.22 -5.04
N GLU A 485 6.55 59.64 -5.25
CA GLU A 485 5.51 59.50 -4.22
C GLU A 485 4.88 58.11 -4.34
N GLN A 486 4.68 57.41 -3.21
CA GLN A 486 4.13 56.06 -3.23
C GLN A 486 2.68 56.05 -3.76
N GLN A 487 2.49 55.45 -4.93
CA GLN A 487 1.19 54.98 -5.40
C GLN A 487 0.92 53.54 -4.88
N GLN A 488 -0.13 52.90 -5.41
CA GLN A 488 -0.46 51.51 -5.15
C GLN A 488 0.72 50.58 -5.52
N ILE A 489 0.97 49.57 -4.69
CA ILE A 489 2.14 48.68 -4.78
C ILE A 489 1.67 47.29 -5.24
N ILE A 490 2.37 46.73 -6.20
CA ILE A 490 2.28 45.32 -6.59
C ILE A 490 3.35 44.57 -5.79
N ARG A 491 2.96 43.50 -5.10
CA ARG A 491 3.88 42.69 -4.29
C ARG A 491 3.92 41.26 -4.77
N PHE A 492 5.13 40.74 -4.98
CA PHE A 492 5.38 39.32 -5.20
C PHE A 492 6.05 38.75 -3.95
N GLU A 493 5.37 37.82 -3.30
CA GLU A 493 5.84 37.16 -2.08
C GLU A 493 6.41 35.78 -2.40
N GLU A 494 7.66 35.54 -2.01
CA GLU A 494 8.44 34.30 -2.24
C GLU A 494 8.25 33.67 -3.65
N PRO A 495 8.47 34.44 -4.74
CA PRO A 495 8.25 33.95 -6.10
C PRO A 495 9.12 32.72 -6.40
N TYR A 496 8.54 31.72 -7.08
CA TYR A 496 9.28 30.55 -7.56
C TYR A 496 10.42 30.94 -8.50
N CYS A 497 11.56 30.26 -8.39
CA CYS A 497 12.70 30.47 -9.28
C CYS A 497 12.43 29.92 -10.69
N PHE A 498 13.07 30.51 -11.69
CA PHE A 498 12.95 30.14 -13.10
C PHE A 498 11.49 30.09 -13.56
N SER A 499 10.71 31.08 -13.13
CA SER A 499 9.28 31.18 -13.39
C SER A 499 8.88 32.62 -13.65
N TRP A 500 7.92 32.79 -14.54
CA TRP A 500 7.23 34.06 -14.73
C TRP A 500 6.09 34.22 -13.74
N HIS A 501 6.05 35.36 -13.08
CA HIS A 501 4.98 35.80 -12.19
C HIS A 501 4.24 36.97 -12.83
N GLN A 502 2.92 37.05 -12.64
CA GLN A 502 2.10 38.11 -13.23
C GLN A 502 1.28 38.84 -12.16
N ALA A 503 1.03 40.12 -12.39
CA ALA A 503 0.06 40.91 -11.65
C ALA A 503 -0.68 41.86 -12.60
N ASP A 504 -2.02 41.80 -12.55
CA ASP A 504 -2.88 42.77 -13.22
C ASP A 504 -2.86 44.10 -12.48
N THR A 505 -2.89 45.19 -13.24
CA THR A 505 -2.79 46.55 -12.71
C THR A 505 -3.51 47.54 -13.61
N ASN A 506 -3.73 48.74 -13.10
CA ASN A 506 -4.28 49.90 -13.81
C ASN A 506 -3.51 51.18 -13.42
N LEU A 507 -2.26 50.99 -12.98
CA LEU A 507 -1.39 52.06 -12.52
C LEU A 507 -0.92 52.91 -13.70
N THR A 508 -0.81 54.23 -13.50
CA THR A 508 -0.36 55.17 -14.53
C THR A 508 0.91 55.88 -14.08
N GLY A 509 1.91 55.92 -14.95
CA GLY A 509 3.10 56.75 -14.76
C GLY A 509 4.23 56.45 -15.72
N ARG A 510 5.38 57.09 -15.49
CA ARG A 510 6.58 56.97 -16.34
C ARG A 510 7.71 56.15 -15.71
N TYR A 511 7.86 56.19 -14.40
CA TYR A 511 8.98 55.56 -13.70
C TYR A 511 8.52 54.33 -12.94
N LEU A 512 9.00 53.14 -13.33
CA LEU A 512 8.78 51.90 -12.61
C LEU A 512 9.86 51.71 -11.54
N PHE A 513 9.45 51.57 -10.29
CA PHE A 513 10.33 51.29 -9.17
C PHE A 513 10.23 49.82 -8.77
N ILE A 514 11.38 49.20 -8.55
CA ILE A 514 11.54 47.82 -8.08
C ILE A 514 12.27 47.86 -6.75
N ARG A 515 11.63 47.41 -5.68
CA ARG A 515 12.21 47.36 -4.33
C ARG A 515 12.33 45.93 -3.87
N VAL A 516 13.54 45.57 -3.43
CA VAL A 516 13.85 44.28 -2.81
C VAL A 516 13.77 44.43 -1.29
N LEU A 517 12.94 43.63 -0.62
CA LEU A 517 12.54 43.91 0.77
C LEU A 517 13.45 43.33 1.84
N ASP A 518 13.80 42.05 1.73
CA ASP A 518 14.26 41.24 2.86
C ASP A 518 15.55 40.46 2.58
N LEU A 519 15.65 39.82 1.42
CA LEU A 519 16.81 39.01 1.02
C LEU A 519 17.46 39.54 -0.27
N PRO A 520 18.68 39.09 -0.62
CA PRO A 520 19.24 39.35 -1.93
C PRO A 520 18.29 38.90 -3.05
N GLY A 521 18.06 39.79 -4.02
CA GLY A 521 17.12 39.58 -5.12
C GLY A 521 17.83 39.12 -6.39
N SER A 522 17.17 38.26 -7.17
CA SER A 522 17.59 37.82 -8.50
C SER A 522 16.42 37.93 -9.49
N ILE A 523 16.47 38.88 -10.42
CA ILE A 523 15.46 39.09 -11.47
C ILE A 523 16.10 38.83 -12.82
N GLY A 524 15.49 38.00 -13.64
CA GLY A 524 15.97 37.72 -14.99
C GLY A 524 15.39 38.65 -16.04
N GLU A 525 14.10 38.97 -15.96
CA GLU A 525 13.45 39.79 -16.97
C GLU A 525 12.17 40.43 -16.41
N ILE A 526 11.82 41.64 -16.85
CA ILE A 526 10.53 42.27 -16.59
C ILE A 526 9.79 42.54 -17.88
N ALA A 527 8.49 42.30 -17.92
CA ALA A 527 7.65 42.62 -19.07
C ALA A 527 6.49 43.48 -18.61
N VAL A 528 6.38 44.68 -19.16
CA VAL A 528 5.37 45.67 -18.79
C VAL A 528 4.45 45.90 -19.98
N TYR A 529 3.14 45.79 -19.76
CA TYR A 529 2.14 45.92 -20.82
C TYR A 529 1.30 47.18 -20.60
N ASP A 530 1.02 47.89 -21.69
CA ASP A 530 0.16 49.07 -21.68
C ASP A 530 -1.34 48.69 -21.59
N ALA A 531 -2.21 49.69 -21.48
CA ALA A 531 -3.67 49.51 -21.42
C ALA A 531 -4.29 48.77 -22.63
N ASN A 532 -3.55 48.59 -23.74
CA ASN A 532 -3.97 47.83 -24.91
C ASN A 532 -3.32 46.43 -24.96
N ASP A 533 -2.72 45.98 -23.86
CA ASP A 533 -1.98 44.72 -23.73
C ASP A 533 -0.76 44.60 -24.68
N VAL A 534 -0.18 45.74 -25.06
CA VAL A 534 1.03 45.79 -25.89
C VAL A 534 2.26 45.91 -25.00
N LEU A 535 3.26 45.07 -25.27
CA LEU A 535 4.55 45.11 -24.56
C LEU A 535 5.23 46.47 -24.77
N ILE A 536 5.57 47.13 -23.68
CA ILE A 536 6.26 48.42 -23.68
C ILE A 536 7.74 48.21 -23.99
N SER A 537 8.25 48.94 -24.99
CA SER A 537 9.69 48.96 -25.29
C SER A 537 10.41 49.87 -24.28
N ILE A 538 11.09 49.25 -23.31
CA ILE A 538 11.86 49.94 -22.28
C ILE A 538 13.24 50.30 -22.86
N PRO A 539 13.67 51.59 -22.79
CA PRO A 539 15.02 51.96 -23.19
C PRO A 539 16.09 51.23 -22.36
N SER A 540 17.10 50.71 -23.04
CA SER A 540 18.27 50.10 -22.39
C SER A 540 19.08 51.15 -21.65
N ASP A 541 19.47 50.84 -20.41
CA ASP A 541 20.34 51.67 -19.56
C ASP A 541 21.28 50.74 -18.75
N PRO A 542 22.56 51.12 -18.52
CA PRO A 542 23.49 50.30 -17.75
C PRO A 542 23.01 49.90 -16.34
N ASP A 543 22.12 50.69 -15.73
CA ASP A 543 21.61 50.41 -14.37
C ASP A 543 20.58 49.26 -14.34
N TRP A 544 19.92 48.95 -15.47
CA TRP A 544 18.86 47.93 -15.55
C TRP A 544 18.88 47.08 -16.82
N GLU A 545 20.00 47.03 -17.55
CA GLU A 545 20.13 46.29 -18.80
C GLU A 545 19.71 44.83 -18.67
N PHE A 546 20.15 44.13 -17.61
CA PHE A 546 19.88 42.71 -17.35
C PHE A 546 18.44 42.34 -16.96
N ILE A 547 17.52 43.30 -16.92
CA ILE A 547 16.10 43.00 -16.70
C ILE A 547 15.23 43.37 -17.90
N VAL A 548 15.84 43.86 -18.99
CA VAL A 548 15.17 44.27 -20.24
C VAL A 548 15.89 43.79 -21.50
N ASP A 549 16.93 42.95 -21.38
CA ASP A 549 17.78 42.51 -22.49
C ASP A 549 17.21 41.34 -23.30
N GLU A 550 16.27 40.57 -22.75
CA GLU A 550 15.66 39.39 -23.38
C GLU A 550 14.12 39.57 -23.57
N GLN A 551 13.66 40.77 -23.91
CA GLN A 551 12.24 41.10 -24.13
C GLN A 551 11.53 40.20 -25.17
N GLU A 552 12.26 39.51 -26.06
CA GLU A 552 11.66 38.59 -27.02
C GLU A 552 11.11 37.30 -26.39
N VAL A 553 11.48 36.98 -25.15
CA VAL A 553 10.92 35.86 -24.37
C VAL A 553 9.87 36.29 -23.35
N ALA A 554 9.52 37.57 -23.32
CA ALA A 554 8.47 38.12 -22.48
C ALA A 554 7.14 37.40 -22.72
N VAL A 555 6.39 37.16 -21.65
CA VAL A 555 5.08 36.49 -21.70
C VAL A 555 4.02 37.39 -21.09
N TYR A 556 2.86 37.45 -21.73
CA TYR A 556 1.71 38.17 -21.18
C TYR A 556 1.01 37.33 -20.10
N HIS A 557 0.97 36.01 -20.30
CA HIS A 557 0.33 35.07 -19.39
C HIS A 557 1.27 33.87 -19.17
N PRO A 558 1.88 33.74 -17.97
CA PRO A 558 2.72 32.61 -17.63
C PRO A 558 1.96 31.30 -17.76
N THR A 559 2.67 30.24 -18.16
CA THR A 559 2.11 28.90 -18.27
C THR A 559 3.14 27.85 -17.87
N TYR A 560 2.71 26.59 -17.76
CA TYR A 560 3.62 25.47 -17.56
C TYR A 560 4.74 25.38 -18.63
N GLN A 561 4.56 25.99 -19.81
CA GLN A 561 5.57 25.97 -20.88
C GLN A 561 6.74 26.91 -20.63
N ASN A 562 6.57 28.00 -19.88
CA ASN A 562 7.59 29.03 -19.69
C ASN A 562 8.10 29.15 -18.25
N SER A 563 7.58 28.32 -17.33
CA SER A 563 7.88 28.40 -15.90
C SER A 563 8.10 27.03 -15.28
N THR A 564 8.88 26.98 -14.20
CA THR A 564 8.89 25.81 -13.31
C THR A 564 7.58 25.72 -12.52
N TYR A 565 7.22 24.50 -12.12
CA TYR A 565 6.08 24.25 -11.25
C TYR A 565 6.30 22.95 -10.48
N PHE A 566 5.55 22.75 -9.41
CA PHE A 566 5.65 21.55 -8.57
C PHE A 566 7.13 21.29 -8.18
N ASP A 567 7.57 20.03 -8.13
CA ASP A 567 8.92 19.63 -7.73
C ASP A 567 10.03 20.04 -8.72
N GLU A 568 9.73 20.70 -9.84
CA GLU A 568 10.75 21.28 -10.73
C GLU A 568 11.50 22.43 -10.04
N ILE A 569 10.82 23.17 -9.15
CA ILE A 569 11.41 24.27 -8.36
C ILE A 569 12.57 23.79 -7.46
N TYR A 570 12.61 22.49 -7.17
CA TYR A 570 13.67 21.85 -6.38
C TYR A 570 14.70 21.17 -7.27
N HIS A 571 14.27 20.25 -8.14
CA HIS A 571 15.18 19.38 -8.88
C HIS A 571 15.87 20.10 -10.05
N ALA A 572 15.14 20.92 -10.82
CA ALA A 572 15.74 21.68 -11.93
C ALA A 572 16.64 22.79 -11.38
N ARG A 573 16.22 23.46 -10.30
CA ARG A 573 17.05 24.40 -9.55
C ARG A 573 18.37 23.77 -9.11
N THR A 574 18.34 22.63 -8.41
CA THR A 574 19.58 22.02 -7.95
C THR A 574 20.44 21.43 -9.06
N ALA A 575 19.84 21.04 -10.19
CA ALA A 575 20.60 20.72 -11.39
C ALA A 575 21.36 21.94 -11.95
N TYR A 576 20.75 23.13 -11.95
CA TYR A 576 21.40 24.39 -12.29
C TYR A 576 22.50 24.75 -11.29
N GLU A 577 22.24 24.60 -9.99
CA GLU A 577 23.22 24.86 -8.92
C GLU A 577 24.48 23.97 -9.09
N PHE A 578 24.31 22.69 -9.44
CA PHE A 578 25.44 21.81 -9.76
C PHE A 578 26.28 22.25 -10.95
N ILE A 579 25.69 22.88 -11.97
CA ILE A 579 26.42 23.40 -13.14
C ILE A 579 27.25 24.61 -12.74
N HIS A 580 26.70 25.48 -11.90
CA HIS A 580 27.31 26.76 -11.52
C HIS A 580 28.16 26.70 -10.26
N GLY A 581 28.24 25.54 -9.59
CA GLY A 581 28.99 25.38 -8.35
C GLY A 581 28.33 26.08 -7.16
N ILE A 582 27.02 26.30 -7.19
CA ILE A 582 26.23 26.90 -6.12
C ILE A 582 25.83 25.80 -5.12
N SER A 583 25.79 26.12 -3.84
CA SER A 583 25.34 25.17 -2.81
C SER A 583 23.94 24.62 -3.13
N PRO A 584 23.74 23.28 -3.10
CA PRO A 584 22.49 22.67 -3.52
C PRO A 584 21.35 22.94 -2.53
N TYR A 585 20.20 23.35 -3.05
CA TYR A 585 18.97 23.56 -2.29
C TYR A 585 18.26 22.24 -1.94
N GLU A 586 18.05 21.37 -2.92
CA GLU A 586 17.40 20.08 -2.70
C GLU A 586 18.43 19.06 -2.21
N THR A 587 18.31 18.66 -0.95
CA THR A 587 19.24 17.75 -0.26
C THR A 587 18.58 16.45 0.22
N THR A 588 17.26 16.33 0.07
CA THR A 588 16.45 15.22 0.60
C THR A 588 16.49 13.97 -0.29
N HIS A 589 17.16 14.04 -1.43
CA HIS A 589 17.34 12.89 -2.32
C HIS A 589 18.78 12.73 -2.83
N PRO A 590 19.18 11.47 -3.13
CA PRO A 590 20.45 11.19 -3.80
C PRO A 590 20.60 11.96 -5.13
N PRO A 591 21.81 12.38 -5.50
CA PRO A 591 22.00 13.41 -6.51
C PRO A 591 21.90 12.92 -7.96
N LEU A 592 22.01 11.62 -8.27
CA LEU A 592 22.16 11.16 -9.66
C LEU A 592 21.00 11.63 -10.56
N GLY A 593 19.76 11.66 -10.06
CA GLY A 593 18.64 12.17 -10.84
C GLY A 593 18.79 13.63 -11.24
N LYS A 594 19.27 14.47 -10.32
CA LYS A 594 19.55 15.90 -10.54
C LYS A 594 20.76 16.09 -11.47
N VAL A 595 21.78 15.22 -11.35
CA VAL A 595 22.93 15.19 -12.28
C VAL A 595 22.51 14.79 -13.70
N LEU A 596 21.49 13.94 -13.87
CA LEU A 596 20.94 13.65 -15.20
C LEU A 596 20.15 14.83 -15.76
N ILE A 597 19.39 15.55 -14.92
CA ILE A 597 18.70 16.78 -15.34
C ILE A 597 19.69 17.86 -15.78
N SER A 598 20.84 17.98 -15.11
CA SER A 598 21.86 18.98 -15.47
C SER A 598 22.45 18.75 -16.86
N ILE A 599 22.48 17.51 -17.37
CA ILE A 599 22.85 17.24 -18.76
C ILE A 599 21.88 17.92 -19.73
N GLY A 600 20.58 17.89 -19.43
CA GLY A 600 19.55 18.55 -20.26
C GLY A 600 19.72 20.06 -20.27
N ILE A 601 19.93 20.65 -19.09
CA ILE A 601 20.19 22.10 -18.94
C ILE A 601 21.46 22.49 -19.68
N SER A 602 22.56 21.73 -19.56
CA SER A 602 23.81 22.03 -20.26
C SER A 602 23.71 21.93 -21.79
N LEU A 603 22.75 21.17 -22.32
CA LEU A 603 22.54 21.02 -23.77
C LEU A 603 21.61 22.07 -24.37
N PHE A 604 20.62 22.55 -23.60
CA PHE A 604 19.52 23.39 -24.11
C PHE A 604 19.31 24.70 -23.31
N GLY A 605 20.21 25.02 -22.39
CA GLY A 605 20.07 26.17 -21.47
C GLY A 605 19.14 25.89 -20.30
N MET A 606 19.05 26.85 -19.37
CA MET A 606 18.11 26.80 -18.26
C MET A 606 16.72 27.18 -18.77
N THR A 607 16.11 26.26 -19.52
CA THR A 607 14.81 26.42 -20.18
C THR A 607 13.87 25.26 -19.84
N PRO A 608 12.54 25.48 -19.84
CA PRO A 608 11.55 24.42 -19.60
C PRO A 608 11.74 23.19 -20.45
N PHE A 609 12.08 23.37 -21.73
CA PHE A 609 12.45 22.25 -22.59
C PHE A 609 13.71 21.53 -22.09
N GLY A 610 14.77 22.28 -21.74
CA GLY A 610 16.07 21.74 -21.35
C GLY A 610 16.03 20.87 -20.10
N TRP A 611 15.41 21.32 -19.01
CA TRP A 611 15.36 20.53 -17.77
C TRP A 611 14.42 19.33 -17.86
N ARG A 612 13.37 19.36 -18.71
CA ARG A 612 12.44 18.24 -18.93
C ARG A 612 12.94 17.20 -19.94
N PHE A 613 13.93 17.56 -20.77
CA PHE A 613 14.37 16.74 -21.90
C PHE A 613 14.85 15.34 -21.50
N ILE A 614 15.77 15.25 -20.53
CA ILE A 614 16.42 13.98 -20.16
C ILE A 614 15.43 13.02 -19.50
N GLY A 615 14.53 13.52 -18.65
CA GLY A 615 13.43 12.72 -18.09
C GLY A 615 12.55 12.14 -19.19
N THR A 616 12.11 12.99 -20.13
CA THR A 616 11.24 12.57 -21.23
C THR A 616 11.91 11.54 -22.14
N LEU A 617 13.20 11.72 -22.43
CA LEU A 617 14.01 10.76 -23.18
C LEU A 617 14.07 9.40 -22.47
N PHE A 618 14.30 9.39 -21.15
CA PHE A 618 14.32 8.15 -20.38
C PHE A 618 12.96 7.45 -20.41
N GLY A 619 11.85 8.19 -20.29
CA GLY A 619 10.49 7.66 -20.48
C GLY A 619 10.32 6.96 -21.83
N CYS A 620 10.79 7.57 -22.92
CA CYS A 620 10.77 6.98 -24.24
C CYS A 620 11.59 5.67 -24.32
N ILE A 621 12.77 5.63 -23.70
CA ILE A 621 13.65 4.45 -23.67
C ILE A 621 13.08 3.34 -22.77
N MET A 622 12.24 3.64 -21.78
CA MET A 622 11.58 2.61 -20.97
C MET A 622 10.70 1.69 -21.82
N LEU A 623 10.09 2.19 -22.90
CA LEU A 623 9.22 1.40 -23.78
C LEU A 623 9.92 0.17 -24.39
N PRO A 624 11.07 0.30 -25.09
CA PRO A 624 11.80 -0.87 -25.58
C PRO A 624 12.38 -1.73 -24.45
N ILE A 625 12.77 -1.16 -23.31
CA ILE A 625 13.22 -1.94 -22.14
C ILE A 625 12.08 -2.81 -21.60
N PHE A 626 10.88 -2.23 -21.49
CA PHE A 626 9.70 -2.94 -21.00
C PHE A 626 9.23 -4.01 -21.99
N TYR A 627 9.31 -3.74 -23.30
CA TYR A 627 9.17 -4.77 -24.34
C TYR A 627 10.14 -5.95 -24.09
N LEU A 628 11.42 -5.66 -23.84
CA LEU A 628 12.41 -6.72 -23.58
C LEU A 628 12.08 -7.51 -22.31
N LEU A 629 11.62 -6.85 -21.25
CA LEU A 629 11.18 -7.52 -20.02
C LEU A 629 9.97 -8.42 -20.27
N CYS A 630 8.95 -7.92 -20.97
CA CYS A 630 7.77 -8.70 -21.35
C CYS A 630 8.16 -9.91 -22.20
N LYS A 631 9.02 -9.74 -23.20
CA LYS A 631 9.52 -10.82 -24.05
C LYS A 631 10.32 -11.84 -23.24
N GLN A 632 11.16 -11.39 -22.31
CA GLN A 632 11.97 -12.27 -21.47
C GLN A 632 11.10 -13.14 -20.54
N LEU A 633 10.06 -12.55 -19.95
CA LEU A 633 9.17 -13.23 -19.00
C LEU A 633 8.15 -14.14 -19.72
N LEU A 634 7.45 -13.63 -20.73
CA LEU A 634 6.31 -14.31 -21.36
C LEU A 634 6.71 -15.15 -22.57
N LYS A 635 7.90 -14.93 -23.13
CA LYS A 635 8.42 -15.60 -24.33
C LYS A 635 7.54 -15.47 -25.57
N ASP A 636 6.68 -14.45 -25.60
CA ASP A 636 5.79 -14.16 -26.71
C ASP A 636 6.02 -12.74 -27.23
N GLY A 637 6.28 -12.62 -28.54
CA GLY A 637 6.55 -11.33 -29.18
C GLY A 637 5.33 -10.42 -29.28
N LYS A 638 4.16 -10.98 -29.59
CA LYS A 638 2.91 -10.22 -29.72
C LYS A 638 2.50 -9.64 -28.38
N LEU A 639 2.57 -10.44 -27.32
CA LEU A 639 2.29 -9.95 -25.95
C LEU A 639 3.32 -8.93 -25.48
N ALA A 640 4.58 -9.05 -25.91
CA ALA A 640 5.59 -8.05 -25.58
C ALA A 640 5.34 -6.70 -26.29
N VAL A 641 4.97 -6.72 -27.58
CA VAL A 641 4.56 -5.51 -28.32
C VAL A 641 3.30 -4.90 -27.67
N LEU A 642 2.34 -5.73 -27.31
CA LEU A 642 1.14 -5.31 -26.57
C LEU A 642 1.49 -4.64 -25.23
N GLY A 643 2.40 -5.23 -24.46
CA GLY A 643 2.90 -4.65 -23.21
C GLY A 643 3.54 -3.29 -23.40
N CYS A 644 4.35 -3.14 -24.45
CA CYS A 644 4.94 -1.86 -24.85
C CYS A 644 3.86 -0.81 -25.16
N GLY A 645 2.85 -1.18 -25.94
CA GLY A 645 1.72 -0.30 -26.25
C GLY A 645 0.89 0.10 -25.03
N LEU A 646 0.60 -0.85 -24.13
CA LEU A 646 -0.11 -0.52 -22.88
C LEU A 646 0.70 0.41 -21.99
N PHE A 647 2.01 0.22 -21.89
CA PHE A 647 2.84 1.10 -21.08
C PHE A 647 2.96 2.50 -21.69
N ALA A 648 2.93 2.63 -23.02
CA ALA A 648 2.85 3.92 -23.71
C ALA A 648 1.50 4.64 -23.48
N LEU A 649 0.42 3.90 -23.18
CA LEU A 649 -0.92 4.43 -22.93
C LEU A 649 -1.23 4.63 -21.43
N ASP A 650 -0.25 4.40 -20.55
CA ASP A 650 -0.42 4.68 -19.12
C ASP A 650 -0.27 6.18 -18.84
N PHE A 651 -1.22 6.70 -18.07
CA PHE A 651 -1.34 8.13 -17.78
C PHE A 651 -0.16 8.64 -16.96
N MET A 652 0.23 7.88 -15.94
CA MET A 652 1.30 8.27 -15.03
C MET A 652 2.66 8.16 -15.72
N HIS A 653 2.87 7.15 -16.56
CA HIS A 653 4.06 7.09 -17.41
C HIS A 653 4.19 8.35 -18.27
N PHE A 654 3.10 8.80 -18.88
CA PHE A 654 3.12 10.02 -19.70
C PHE A 654 3.37 11.29 -18.88
N SER A 655 2.60 11.55 -17.83
CA SER A 655 2.71 12.82 -17.09
C SER A 655 3.98 12.92 -16.24
N GLN A 656 4.41 11.84 -15.56
CA GLN A 656 5.63 11.85 -14.74
C GLN A 656 6.91 11.96 -15.57
N THR A 657 6.95 11.39 -16.77
CA THR A 657 8.17 11.45 -17.59
C THR A 657 8.38 12.79 -18.27
N ARG A 658 7.36 13.65 -18.32
CA ARG A 658 7.40 14.98 -18.94
C ARG A 658 7.80 16.11 -18.00
N ILE A 659 7.95 15.85 -16.70
CA ILE A 659 8.37 16.85 -15.71
C ILE A 659 9.79 16.54 -15.22
N ALA A 660 10.53 17.56 -14.81
CA ALA A 660 11.89 17.40 -14.29
C ALA A 660 11.91 16.91 -12.84
N THR A 661 11.47 15.67 -12.61
CA THR A 661 11.54 14.99 -11.31
C THR A 661 12.42 13.75 -11.39
N ILE A 662 12.86 13.27 -10.22
CA ILE A 662 13.77 12.12 -10.13
C ILE A 662 13.07 10.75 -10.22
N ASP A 663 11.73 10.72 -10.18
CA ASP A 663 10.92 9.49 -10.21
C ASP A 663 11.09 8.69 -11.51
N THR A 664 11.22 9.40 -12.63
CA THR A 664 11.47 8.83 -13.95
C THR A 664 12.73 7.96 -13.96
N TYR A 665 13.81 8.40 -13.31
CA TYR A 665 15.04 7.62 -13.27
C TYR A 665 14.92 6.39 -12.37
N ALA A 666 14.15 6.48 -11.28
CA ALA A 666 13.91 5.36 -10.39
C ALA A 666 13.23 4.19 -11.12
N ILE A 667 12.11 4.44 -11.79
CA ILE A 667 11.39 3.38 -12.51
C ILE A 667 12.22 2.82 -13.68
N PHE A 668 12.99 3.65 -14.37
CA PHE A 668 13.91 3.21 -15.44
C PHE A 668 14.89 2.15 -14.92
N PHE A 669 15.56 2.44 -13.81
CA PHE A 669 16.51 1.50 -13.22
C PHE A 669 15.84 0.28 -12.61
N ILE A 670 14.62 0.41 -12.06
CA ILE A 670 13.79 -0.72 -11.58
C ILE A 670 13.49 -1.69 -12.73
N LEU A 671 13.12 -1.19 -13.90
CA LEU A 671 12.88 -2.02 -15.08
C LEU A 671 14.15 -2.76 -15.54
N LEU A 672 15.28 -2.05 -15.59
CA LEU A 672 16.56 -2.65 -15.99
C LEU A 672 17.03 -3.72 -14.99
N MET A 673 17.05 -3.43 -13.69
CA MET A 673 17.49 -4.39 -12.68
C MET A 673 16.56 -5.62 -12.67
N THR A 674 15.25 -5.43 -12.86
CA THR A 674 14.31 -6.55 -12.97
C THR A 674 14.56 -7.38 -14.24
N LEU A 675 14.76 -6.74 -15.40
CA LEU A 675 15.09 -7.43 -16.65
C LEU A 675 16.36 -8.29 -16.51
N PHE A 676 17.41 -7.74 -15.92
CA PHE A 676 18.67 -8.47 -15.72
C PHE A 676 18.54 -9.58 -14.67
N MET A 677 17.75 -9.38 -13.61
CA MET A 677 17.45 -10.44 -12.65
C MET A 677 16.68 -11.58 -13.32
N VAL A 678 15.67 -11.29 -14.13
CA VAL A 678 14.94 -12.33 -14.88
C VAL A 678 15.90 -13.11 -15.79
N LYS A 679 16.79 -12.43 -16.51
CA LYS A 679 17.83 -13.09 -17.32
C LYS A 679 18.74 -13.98 -16.47
N TYR A 680 19.17 -13.48 -15.31
CA TYR A 680 19.96 -14.26 -14.37
C TYR A 680 19.21 -15.52 -13.90
N LEU A 681 17.95 -15.41 -13.51
CA LEU A 681 17.14 -16.56 -13.06
C LEU A 681 16.93 -17.62 -14.17
N GLN A 682 17.05 -17.23 -15.43
CA GLN A 682 16.93 -18.16 -16.57
C GLN A 682 18.25 -18.81 -16.97
N THR A 683 19.36 -18.07 -16.88
CA THR A 683 20.65 -18.53 -17.45
C THR A 683 21.75 -18.74 -16.40
N HIS A 684 21.53 -18.30 -15.16
CA HIS A 684 22.54 -18.20 -14.10
C HIS A 684 23.82 -17.46 -14.50
N SER A 685 23.71 -16.49 -15.43
CA SER A 685 24.86 -15.76 -15.97
C SER A 685 25.32 -14.66 -15.00
N TYR A 686 26.60 -14.71 -14.60
CA TYR A 686 27.23 -13.66 -13.80
C TYR A 686 27.22 -12.30 -14.49
N ARG A 687 27.26 -12.24 -15.83
CA ARG A 687 27.13 -10.98 -16.57
C ARG A 687 25.77 -10.32 -16.32
N SER A 688 24.69 -11.11 -16.36
CA SER A 688 23.34 -10.59 -16.09
C SER A 688 23.22 -10.15 -14.62
N LEU A 689 23.77 -10.93 -13.69
CA LEU A 689 23.78 -10.57 -12.27
C LEU A 689 24.58 -9.29 -12.00
N GLY A 690 25.71 -9.10 -12.67
CA GLY A 690 26.54 -7.89 -12.52
C GLY A 690 25.87 -6.65 -13.09
N LEU A 691 25.26 -6.74 -14.27
CA LEU A 691 24.45 -5.66 -14.86
C LEU A 691 23.23 -5.32 -13.99
N CYS A 692 22.62 -6.32 -13.35
CA CYS A 692 21.56 -6.11 -12.38
C CYS A 692 22.05 -5.28 -11.18
N GLY A 693 23.22 -5.61 -10.63
CA GLY A 693 23.83 -4.88 -9.52
C GLY A 693 24.23 -3.44 -9.87
N ILE A 694 24.76 -3.21 -11.08
CA ILE A 694 25.06 -1.86 -11.60
C ILE A 694 23.77 -1.04 -11.73
N ALA A 695 22.73 -1.60 -12.35
CA ALA A 695 21.43 -0.92 -12.48
C ALA A 695 20.80 -0.62 -11.10
N PHE A 696 20.94 -1.53 -10.13
CA PHE A 696 20.55 -1.30 -8.74
C PHE A 696 21.32 -0.12 -8.11
N GLY A 697 22.64 -0.06 -8.27
CA GLY A 697 23.47 1.03 -7.75
C GLY A 697 23.10 2.39 -8.33
N LEU A 698 22.92 2.48 -9.66
CA LEU A 698 22.46 3.70 -10.32
C LEU A 698 21.04 4.09 -9.87
N GLY A 699 20.14 3.11 -9.71
CA GLY A 699 18.80 3.35 -9.18
C GLY A 699 18.84 3.92 -7.76
N ALA A 700 19.61 3.31 -6.86
CA ALA A 700 19.76 3.77 -5.47
C ALA A 700 20.38 5.16 -5.38
N ALA A 701 21.32 5.48 -6.28
CA ALA A 701 21.93 6.81 -6.40
C ALA A 701 20.98 7.87 -6.99
N SER A 702 19.84 7.46 -7.57
CA SER A 702 18.80 8.37 -8.08
C SER A 702 17.68 8.57 -7.05
N LYS A 703 17.17 7.48 -6.45
CA LYS A 703 16.10 7.51 -5.44
C LYS A 703 16.13 6.25 -4.57
N TRP A 704 15.97 6.40 -3.25
CA TRP A 704 15.99 5.28 -2.31
C TRP A 704 14.86 4.26 -2.49
N THR A 705 13.80 4.58 -3.22
CA THR A 705 12.77 3.59 -3.59
C THR A 705 13.37 2.39 -4.37
N CYS A 706 14.49 2.59 -5.08
CA CYS A 706 15.22 1.50 -5.72
C CYS A 706 15.86 0.50 -4.73
N ILE A 707 16.08 0.91 -3.48
CA ILE A 707 16.53 0.01 -2.40
C ILE A 707 15.44 -1.02 -2.08
N TYR A 708 14.17 -0.59 -2.10
CA TYR A 708 13.03 -1.50 -1.92
C TYR A 708 12.94 -2.52 -3.05
N ALA A 709 13.13 -2.07 -4.30
CA ALA A 709 13.26 -2.96 -5.45
C ALA A 709 14.39 -3.98 -5.25
N GLY A 710 15.56 -3.52 -4.78
CA GLY A 710 16.71 -4.35 -4.44
C GLY A 710 16.40 -5.44 -3.40
N ALA A 711 15.60 -5.13 -2.38
CA ALA A 711 15.14 -6.14 -1.42
C ALA A 711 14.27 -7.22 -2.09
N GLY A 712 13.40 -6.84 -3.01
CA GLY A 712 12.64 -7.78 -3.85
C GLY A 712 13.53 -8.69 -4.70
N LEU A 713 14.57 -8.12 -5.32
CA LEU A 713 15.58 -8.86 -6.07
C LEU A 713 16.34 -9.87 -5.18
N ALA A 714 16.69 -9.47 -3.96
CA ALA A 714 17.35 -10.35 -3.00
C ALA A 714 16.46 -11.55 -2.66
N VAL A 715 15.16 -11.34 -2.44
CA VAL A 715 14.20 -12.43 -2.23
C VAL A 715 14.21 -13.38 -3.42
N LEU A 716 14.13 -12.88 -4.65
CA LEU A 716 14.17 -13.71 -5.85
C LEU A 716 15.47 -14.52 -5.97
N PHE A 717 16.61 -13.89 -5.69
CA PHE A 717 17.94 -14.52 -5.70
C PHE A 717 18.07 -15.64 -4.65
N PHE A 718 17.67 -15.39 -3.41
CA PHE A 718 17.76 -16.39 -2.34
C PHE A 718 16.74 -17.52 -2.52
N VAL A 719 15.55 -17.23 -3.07
CA VAL A 719 14.59 -18.26 -3.45
C VAL A 719 15.19 -19.17 -4.52
N ASP A 720 15.85 -18.63 -5.55
CA ASP A 720 16.53 -19.44 -6.57
C ASP A 720 17.64 -20.32 -5.97
N LEU A 721 18.52 -19.75 -5.14
CA LEU A 721 19.55 -20.52 -4.43
C LEU A 721 18.94 -21.65 -3.59
N TRP A 722 17.87 -21.36 -2.86
CA TRP A 722 17.17 -22.35 -2.04
C TRP A 722 16.59 -23.47 -2.91
N MET A 723 15.99 -23.14 -4.05
CA MET A 723 15.43 -24.14 -4.97
C MET A 723 16.51 -25.06 -5.55
N ASN A 724 17.71 -24.52 -5.80
CA ASN A 724 18.83 -25.25 -6.39
C ASN A 724 19.79 -25.87 -5.35
N ARG A 725 19.45 -25.86 -4.06
CA ARG A 725 20.32 -26.34 -2.95
C ARG A 725 20.74 -27.81 -3.00
N LYS A 726 20.08 -28.61 -3.84
CA LYS A 726 20.35 -30.05 -4.01
C LYS A 726 21.35 -30.35 -5.12
N GLU A 727 21.85 -29.34 -5.82
CA GLU A 727 22.89 -29.50 -6.84
C GLU A 727 24.21 -29.98 -6.23
N ASN A 728 24.90 -30.88 -6.93
CA ASN A 728 26.27 -31.24 -6.59
C ASN A 728 27.14 -29.96 -6.64
N ASN A 729 27.97 -29.76 -5.62
CA ASN A 729 28.79 -28.55 -5.42
C ASN A 729 28.05 -27.28 -4.97
N PHE A 730 26.82 -27.38 -4.42
CA PHE A 730 26.06 -26.22 -3.93
C PHE A 730 26.86 -25.28 -3.01
N LYS A 731 27.70 -25.80 -2.09
CA LYS A 731 28.56 -24.96 -1.22
C LYS A 731 29.47 -24.02 -2.02
N SER A 732 30.11 -24.53 -3.08
CA SER A 732 30.98 -23.72 -3.94
C SER A 732 30.17 -22.70 -4.76
N ILE A 733 29.02 -23.12 -5.30
CA ILE A 733 28.11 -22.25 -6.05
C ILE A 733 27.58 -21.12 -5.17
N PHE A 734 27.16 -21.44 -3.94
CA PHE A 734 26.68 -20.48 -2.94
C PHE A 734 27.75 -19.44 -2.62
N ILE A 735 28.97 -19.87 -2.27
CA ILE A 735 30.07 -18.95 -1.96
C ILE A 735 30.37 -18.05 -3.17
N LYS A 736 30.55 -18.61 -4.37
CA LYS A 736 30.85 -17.82 -5.57
C LYS A 736 29.76 -16.78 -5.90
N ARG A 737 28.49 -17.17 -5.85
CA ARG A 737 27.36 -16.26 -6.14
C ARG A 737 27.23 -15.17 -5.07
N CYS A 738 27.33 -15.52 -3.79
CA CYS A 738 27.26 -14.55 -2.70
C CYS A 738 28.46 -13.58 -2.71
N SER A 739 29.68 -14.08 -2.93
CA SER A 739 30.87 -13.23 -3.10
C SER A 739 30.73 -12.27 -4.28
N PHE A 740 30.18 -12.74 -5.40
CA PHE A 740 29.89 -11.87 -6.54
C PHE A 740 28.84 -10.80 -6.20
N CYS A 741 27.82 -11.15 -5.40
CA CYS A 741 26.83 -10.17 -4.94
C CYS A 741 27.46 -9.13 -3.99
N LEU A 742 28.43 -9.48 -3.14
CA LEU A 742 29.15 -8.48 -2.34
C LEU A 742 29.84 -7.42 -3.21
N ILE A 743 30.36 -7.82 -4.37
CA ILE A 743 30.96 -6.87 -5.31
C ILE A 743 29.86 -6.04 -5.98
N PHE A 744 28.88 -6.67 -6.62
CA PHE A 744 27.96 -5.98 -7.52
C PHE A 744 26.70 -5.39 -6.86
N PHE A 745 26.35 -5.80 -5.66
CA PHE A 745 25.19 -5.30 -4.90
C PHE A 745 25.57 -4.54 -3.62
N VAL A 746 26.87 -4.49 -3.27
CA VAL A 746 27.37 -3.68 -2.15
C VAL A 746 28.48 -2.74 -2.61
N LEU A 747 29.65 -3.27 -2.99
CA LEU A 747 30.81 -2.43 -3.31
C LEU A 747 30.58 -1.49 -4.49
N ILE A 748 30.14 -2.01 -5.64
CA ILE A 748 29.88 -1.22 -6.85
C ILE A 748 28.75 -0.20 -6.63
N PRO A 749 27.59 -0.55 -6.05
CA PRO A 749 26.57 0.43 -5.68
C PRO A 749 27.09 1.54 -4.76
N LEU A 750 27.90 1.23 -3.75
CA LEU A 750 28.50 2.25 -2.89
C LEU A 750 29.42 3.20 -3.68
N ILE A 751 30.22 2.67 -4.60
CA ILE A 751 31.08 3.49 -5.48
C ILE A 751 30.21 4.38 -6.37
N LEU A 752 29.20 3.83 -7.05
CA LEU A 752 28.31 4.60 -7.93
C LEU A 752 27.54 5.68 -7.17
N TYR A 753 27.07 5.34 -5.96
CA TYR A 753 26.39 6.27 -5.07
C TYR A 753 27.34 7.41 -4.66
N ALA A 754 28.56 7.11 -4.21
CA ALA A 754 29.55 8.13 -3.88
C ALA A 754 29.93 9.00 -5.09
N LEU A 755 30.13 8.40 -6.28
CA LEU A 755 30.44 9.13 -7.51
C LEU A 755 29.32 10.09 -7.92
N SER A 756 28.06 9.77 -7.62
CA SER A 756 26.94 10.67 -7.92
C SER A 756 27.02 12.00 -7.15
N TYR A 757 27.73 12.05 -6.01
CA TYR A 757 27.94 13.27 -5.23
C TYR A 757 29.12 14.12 -5.71
N LEU A 758 29.86 13.72 -6.74
CA LEU A 758 30.99 14.52 -7.25
C LEU A 758 30.59 15.97 -7.61
N PRO A 759 29.46 16.24 -8.30
CA PRO A 759 29.04 17.62 -8.56
C PRO A 759 28.75 18.41 -7.28
N TRP A 760 28.10 17.78 -6.30
CA TRP A 760 27.84 18.38 -4.99
C TRP A 760 29.13 18.82 -4.32
N THR A 761 30.16 17.98 -4.27
CA THR A 761 31.43 18.31 -3.61
C THR A 761 32.20 19.46 -4.26
N LYS A 762 31.83 19.86 -5.48
CA LYS A 762 32.40 21.01 -6.18
C LYS A 762 31.64 22.31 -5.92
N CYS A 763 30.49 22.23 -5.26
CA CYS A 763 29.68 23.39 -4.93
C CYS A 763 30.27 24.17 -3.76
N GLU A 764 30.01 25.48 -3.72
CA GLU A 764 30.47 26.38 -2.68
C GLU A 764 30.10 25.88 -1.27
N GLY A 765 31.08 25.89 -0.35
CA GLY A 765 30.88 25.46 1.03
C GLY A 765 30.67 23.96 1.25
N GLN A 766 30.72 23.13 0.19
CA GLN A 766 30.46 21.69 0.28
C GLN A 766 31.74 20.85 0.34
N SER A 767 31.66 19.70 1.02
CA SER A 767 32.77 18.76 1.19
C SER A 767 32.25 17.32 1.32
N TRP A 768 33.15 16.34 1.30
CA TRP A 768 32.79 14.95 1.60
C TRP A 768 32.23 14.75 3.01
N GLN A 769 32.60 15.61 3.96
CA GLN A 769 32.00 15.60 5.30
C GLN A 769 30.53 16.02 5.25
N THR A 770 30.20 17.04 4.44
CA THR A 770 28.83 17.49 4.24
C THR A 770 28.00 16.41 3.54
N VAL A 771 28.58 15.71 2.56
CA VAL A 771 27.95 14.54 1.91
C VAL A 771 27.66 13.41 2.91
N TRP A 772 28.59 13.13 3.83
CA TRP A 772 28.39 12.14 4.87
C TRP A 772 27.25 12.53 5.81
N ASN A 773 27.25 13.77 6.31
CA ASN A 773 26.20 14.30 7.17
C ASN A 773 24.83 14.26 6.47
N ASN A 774 24.79 14.58 5.17
CA ASN A 774 23.58 14.55 4.36
C ASN A 774 22.87 13.18 4.37
N GLN A 775 23.59 12.06 4.55
CA GLN A 775 22.93 10.75 4.61
C GLN A 775 22.03 10.62 5.84
N PHE A 776 22.45 11.21 6.97
CA PHE A 776 21.67 11.26 8.19
C PHE A 776 20.57 12.30 8.08
N ASP A 777 20.87 13.48 7.52
CA ASP A 777 19.88 14.54 7.33
C ASP A 777 18.73 14.09 6.43
N MET A 778 19.05 13.39 5.34
CA MET A 778 18.07 12.78 4.43
C MET A 778 17.21 11.74 5.14
N TYR A 779 17.82 10.87 5.94
CA TYR A 779 17.08 9.88 6.74
C TYR A 779 16.17 10.54 7.79
N ASN A 780 16.68 11.55 8.49
CA ASN A 780 15.93 12.28 9.51
C ASN A 780 14.76 13.05 8.88
N TYR A 781 14.99 13.72 7.75
CA TYR A 781 13.92 14.36 6.98
C TYR A 781 12.81 13.37 6.65
N HIS A 782 13.13 12.23 6.01
CA HIS A 782 12.10 11.26 5.63
C HIS A 782 11.47 10.52 6.83
N SER A 783 12.16 10.34 7.95
CA SER A 783 11.61 9.63 9.11
C SER A 783 10.79 10.53 10.05
N GLN A 784 11.02 11.84 10.03
CA GLN A 784 10.43 12.80 10.97
C GLN A 784 9.52 13.83 10.30
N LEU A 785 9.37 13.83 8.97
CA LEU A 785 8.51 14.78 8.27
C LEU A 785 7.05 14.67 8.73
N VAL A 786 6.58 15.72 9.41
CA VAL A 786 5.19 15.95 9.76
C VAL A 786 4.73 17.19 9.00
N ALA A 787 3.87 16.98 8.00
CA ALA A 787 3.32 18.04 7.17
C ALA A 787 1.93 17.65 6.71
N GLU A 788 1.13 18.65 6.33
CA GLU A 788 -0.17 18.46 5.70
C GLU A 788 -0.13 19.00 4.27
N HIS A 789 -0.78 18.30 3.35
CA HIS A 789 -0.88 18.72 1.96
C HIS A 789 -2.18 18.23 1.34
N GLY A 790 -2.87 19.14 0.65
CA GLY A 790 -4.20 18.90 0.08
C GLY A 790 -4.27 17.73 -0.90
N TYR A 791 -3.15 17.36 -1.54
CA TYR A 791 -3.06 16.21 -2.47
C TYR A 791 -2.44 14.94 -1.88
N SER A 792 -2.08 14.93 -0.59
CA SER A 792 -1.56 13.71 0.04
C SER A 792 -2.64 12.62 0.11
N SER A 793 -2.20 11.37 -0.02
CA SER A 793 -3.07 10.18 0.04
C SER A 793 -2.29 8.96 0.54
N PRO A 794 -2.87 8.15 1.44
CA PRO A 794 -2.25 6.92 1.92
C PRO A 794 -2.16 5.84 0.84
N TRP A 795 -1.26 4.88 1.03
CA TRP A 795 -0.91 3.87 0.01
C TRP A 795 -2.09 3.07 -0.55
N TYR A 796 -3.13 2.82 0.25
CA TYR A 796 -4.27 2.01 -0.16
C TYR A 796 -5.22 2.77 -1.09
N GLU A 797 -5.22 4.11 -1.05
CA GLU A 797 -6.01 4.95 -1.96
C GLU A 797 -5.45 4.93 -3.39
N TRP A 798 -4.14 4.70 -3.54
CA TRP A 798 -3.49 4.65 -4.84
C TRP A 798 -4.00 3.48 -5.70
N LEU A 799 -4.33 2.35 -5.06
CA LEU A 799 -4.78 1.12 -5.73
C LEU A 799 -6.01 1.34 -6.61
N ILE A 800 -6.88 2.26 -6.20
CA ILE A 800 -8.13 2.59 -6.90
C ILE A 800 -8.17 4.03 -7.39
N MET A 801 -7.07 4.79 -7.23
CA MET A 801 -6.94 6.18 -7.62
C MET A 801 -8.02 7.07 -6.99
N VAL A 802 -8.23 6.97 -5.67
CA VAL A 802 -9.20 7.83 -4.97
C VAL A 802 -8.87 9.31 -5.22
N LYS A 803 -7.59 9.65 -5.16
CA LYS A 803 -7.10 11.02 -5.17
C LYS A 803 -5.88 11.19 -6.09
N PRO A 804 -6.09 11.62 -7.34
CA PRO A 804 -5.03 12.10 -8.23
C PRO A 804 -4.31 13.30 -7.64
N MET A 805 -3.10 13.53 -8.10
CA MET A 805 -2.33 14.71 -7.73
C MET A 805 -2.21 15.63 -8.94
N VAL A 806 -2.41 16.93 -8.72
CA VAL A 806 -2.27 17.95 -9.77
C VAL A 806 -0.92 18.64 -9.59
N PHE A 807 -0.11 18.66 -10.64
CA PHE A 807 1.17 19.38 -10.67
C PHE A 807 1.01 20.83 -11.07
N TYR A 808 0.07 21.10 -11.97
CA TYR A 808 -0.16 22.42 -12.52
C TYR A 808 -1.64 22.57 -12.90
N ARG A 809 -2.19 23.75 -12.65
CA ARG A 809 -3.54 24.14 -13.05
C ARG A 809 -3.59 25.64 -13.26
N GLN A 810 -4.20 26.07 -14.35
CA GLN A 810 -4.47 27.48 -14.61
C GLN A 810 -5.70 27.62 -15.51
N GLU A 811 -6.56 28.61 -15.19
CA GLU A 811 -7.62 29.05 -16.10
C GLU A 811 -6.99 29.82 -17.28
N THR A 812 -7.53 29.63 -18.48
CA THR A 812 -7.00 30.25 -19.69
C THR A 812 -7.81 31.49 -20.06
N LEU A 813 -7.20 32.39 -20.84
CA LEU A 813 -7.85 33.63 -21.30
C LEU A 813 -9.11 33.38 -22.14
N THR A 814 -9.29 32.19 -22.70
CA THR A 814 -10.49 31.83 -23.48
C THR A 814 -11.65 31.32 -22.61
N GLY A 815 -11.47 31.25 -21.29
CA GLY A 815 -12.43 30.64 -20.34
C GLY A 815 -12.30 29.10 -20.25
N GLY A 816 -11.23 28.53 -20.79
CA GLY A 816 -10.87 27.12 -20.63
C GLY A 816 -10.02 26.87 -19.39
N ILE A 817 -9.53 25.64 -19.27
CA ILE A 817 -8.60 25.24 -18.22
C ILE A 817 -7.45 24.40 -18.77
N SER A 818 -6.26 24.63 -18.24
CA SER A 818 -5.06 23.86 -18.52
C SER A 818 -4.59 23.18 -17.24
N THR A 819 -4.62 21.84 -17.22
CA THR A 819 -4.29 21.02 -16.04
C THR A 819 -3.27 19.94 -16.38
N ILE A 820 -2.31 19.71 -15.49
CA ILE A 820 -1.40 18.56 -15.53
C ILE A 820 -1.57 17.77 -14.24
N ALA A 821 -2.08 16.54 -14.36
CA ALA A 821 -2.33 15.64 -13.25
C ALA A 821 -1.62 14.29 -13.42
N THR A 822 -1.34 13.64 -12.29
CA THR A 822 -0.71 12.32 -12.21
C THR A 822 -1.63 11.32 -11.51
N PHE A 823 -1.96 10.26 -12.25
CA PHE A 823 -2.74 9.10 -11.82
C PHE A 823 -2.62 8.03 -12.91
N GLY A 824 -3.14 6.83 -12.68
CA GLY A 824 -3.06 5.72 -13.62
C GLY A 824 -4.13 5.72 -14.70
N ASN A 825 -3.90 4.95 -15.76
CA ASN A 825 -4.98 4.61 -16.68
C ASN A 825 -5.93 3.60 -16.00
N PRO A 826 -7.24 3.88 -15.83
CA PRO A 826 -8.17 3.00 -15.12
C PRO A 826 -8.23 1.56 -15.65
N ILE A 827 -8.12 1.38 -16.97
CA ILE A 827 -8.10 0.05 -17.61
C ILE A 827 -6.83 -0.72 -17.23
N ILE A 828 -5.69 -0.03 -17.14
CA ILE A 828 -4.40 -0.64 -16.81
C ILE A 828 -4.32 -0.91 -15.31
N TRP A 829 -4.67 0.05 -14.46
CA TRP A 829 -4.50 -0.05 -13.02
C TRP A 829 -5.53 -0.99 -12.40
N TRP A 830 -6.83 -0.73 -12.59
CA TRP A 830 -7.86 -1.59 -12.02
C TRP A 830 -7.89 -2.96 -12.70
N GLY A 831 -7.79 -3.00 -14.04
CA GLY A 831 -7.70 -4.24 -14.79
C GLY A 831 -6.44 -5.03 -14.42
N GLY A 832 -5.32 -4.35 -14.20
CA GLY A 832 -4.06 -4.95 -13.76
C GLY A 832 -4.10 -5.48 -12.34
N LEU A 833 -4.80 -4.80 -11.42
CA LEU A 833 -4.97 -5.28 -10.05
C LEU A 833 -5.83 -6.55 -10.02
N VAL A 834 -6.94 -6.57 -10.77
CA VAL A 834 -7.76 -7.77 -10.95
C VAL A 834 -6.94 -8.89 -11.58
N ALA A 835 -6.15 -8.57 -12.61
CA ALA A 835 -5.28 -9.53 -13.28
C ALA A 835 -4.17 -10.05 -12.35
N LEU A 836 -3.61 -9.22 -11.47
CA LEU A 836 -2.59 -9.60 -10.49
C LEU A 836 -3.17 -10.59 -9.48
N ILE A 837 -4.35 -10.31 -8.93
CA ILE A 837 -5.04 -11.23 -7.99
C ILE A 837 -5.33 -12.56 -8.70
N ALA A 838 -5.86 -12.53 -9.92
CA ALA A 838 -6.11 -13.73 -10.71
C ALA A 838 -4.81 -14.49 -11.03
N ALA A 839 -3.74 -13.78 -11.38
CA ALA A 839 -2.43 -14.35 -11.67
C ALA A 839 -1.85 -15.02 -10.42
N VAL A 840 -1.92 -14.41 -9.23
CA VAL A 840 -1.50 -15.01 -7.95
C VAL A 840 -2.22 -16.34 -7.74
N VAL A 841 -3.55 -16.36 -7.85
CA VAL A 841 -4.36 -17.58 -7.70
C VAL A 841 -3.91 -18.66 -8.68
N LEU A 842 -3.68 -18.30 -9.94
CA LEU A 842 -3.24 -19.24 -10.97
C LEU A 842 -1.78 -19.67 -10.81
N GLY A 843 -0.89 -18.78 -10.38
CA GLY A 843 0.53 -19.06 -10.14
C GLY A 843 0.73 -20.00 -8.96
N ILE A 844 -0.10 -19.87 -7.92
CA ILE A 844 -0.15 -20.84 -6.80
C ILE A 844 -0.60 -22.21 -7.33
N ARG A 845 -1.65 -22.27 -8.15
CA ARG A 845 -2.19 -23.52 -8.72
C ARG A 845 -1.23 -24.20 -9.69
N LYS A 846 -0.78 -23.47 -10.69
CA LYS A 846 0.07 -23.94 -11.79
C LYS A 846 1.55 -23.99 -11.41
N ARG A 847 1.92 -23.45 -10.25
CA ARG A 847 3.30 -23.38 -9.73
C ARG A 847 4.23 -22.74 -10.75
N ASP A 848 3.77 -21.63 -11.33
CA ASP A 848 4.46 -20.91 -12.38
C ASP A 848 5.38 -19.85 -11.77
N LYS A 849 6.70 -20.03 -11.92
CA LYS A 849 7.70 -19.09 -11.41
C LYS A 849 7.53 -17.68 -11.97
N THR A 850 6.95 -17.53 -13.17
CA THR A 850 6.71 -16.23 -13.82
C THR A 850 5.82 -15.34 -12.96
N VAL A 851 4.76 -15.91 -12.40
CA VAL A 851 3.82 -15.18 -11.53
C VAL A 851 4.53 -14.69 -10.27
N TRP A 852 5.35 -15.55 -9.66
CA TRP A 852 6.07 -15.17 -8.45
C TRP A 852 7.07 -14.04 -8.68
N ILE A 853 7.72 -13.99 -9.85
CA ILE A 853 8.56 -12.85 -10.22
C ILE A 853 7.73 -11.57 -10.31
N ILE A 854 6.59 -11.60 -11.01
CA ILE A 854 5.70 -10.43 -11.15
C ILE A 854 5.22 -9.95 -9.77
N VAL A 855 4.74 -10.88 -8.94
CA VAL A 855 4.19 -10.59 -7.61
C VAL A 855 5.27 -10.08 -6.66
N CYS A 856 6.42 -10.75 -6.56
CA CYS A 856 7.51 -10.28 -5.71
C CYS A 856 7.99 -8.89 -6.14
N SER A 857 8.07 -8.63 -7.45
CA SER A 857 8.50 -7.32 -7.96
C SER A 857 7.48 -6.22 -7.68
N TYR A 858 6.18 -6.50 -7.86
CA TYR A 858 5.10 -5.58 -7.50
C TYR A 858 5.08 -5.28 -5.98
N LEU A 859 5.13 -6.34 -5.17
CA LEU A 859 5.08 -6.23 -3.71
C LEU A 859 6.30 -5.50 -3.15
N ALA A 860 7.48 -5.66 -3.75
CA ALA A 860 8.67 -4.92 -3.38
C ALA A 860 8.51 -3.40 -3.54
N GLN A 861 7.67 -2.94 -4.48
CA GLN A 861 7.38 -1.52 -4.65
C GLN A 861 6.28 -1.03 -3.72
N LEU A 862 5.30 -1.87 -3.36
CA LEU A 862 4.13 -1.47 -2.59
C LEU A 862 4.29 -1.63 -1.07
N LEU A 863 4.79 -2.78 -0.59
CA LEU A 863 4.83 -3.09 0.85
C LEU A 863 5.57 -2.05 1.72
N PRO A 864 6.71 -1.47 1.29
CA PRO A 864 7.39 -0.48 2.11
C PRO A 864 6.48 0.69 2.49
N TRP A 865 5.61 1.13 1.59
CA TRP A 865 4.67 2.23 1.83
C TRP A 865 3.61 1.92 2.87
N VAL A 866 3.34 0.64 3.15
CA VAL A 866 2.45 0.21 4.24
C VAL A 866 3.02 0.60 5.61
N LEU A 867 4.34 0.71 5.72
CA LEU A 867 5.05 1.03 6.95
C LEU A 867 5.39 2.52 7.08
N VAL A 868 5.23 3.30 6.00
CA VAL A 868 5.56 4.73 5.98
C VAL A 868 4.38 5.53 6.50
N THR A 869 4.59 6.30 7.57
CA THR A 869 3.56 7.10 8.24
C THR A 869 3.61 8.59 7.88
N ARG A 870 4.68 9.04 7.22
CA ARG A 870 4.83 10.43 6.75
C ARG A 870 3.87 10.74 5.61
N ILE A 871 3.77 12.02 5.25
CA ILE A 871 3.00 12.44 4.09
C ILE A 871 3.52 11.81 2.80
N VAL A 872 2.62 11.21 2.02
CA VAL A 872 2.92 10.49 0.78
C VAL A 872 1.86 10.77 -0.28
N PHE A 873 2.21 10.49 -1.54
CA PHE A 873 1.44 10.87 -2.72
C PHE A 873 1.32 9.72 -3.72
N ILE A 874 0.30 9.79 -4.59
CA ILE A 874 -0.03 8.73 -5.56
C ILE A 874 1.11 8.39 -6.54
N TYR A 875 1.99 9.35 -6.86
CA TYR A 875 3.09 9.08 -7.80
C TYR A 875 4.08 8.03 -7.31
N HIS A 876 4.15 7.76 -5.99
CA HIS A 876 4.97 6.67 -5.45
C HIS A 876 4.53 5.29 -5.96
N TYR A 877 3.27 5.17 -6.36
CA TYR A 877 2.71 3.96 -6.94
C TYR A 877 3.11 3.75 -8.41
N PHE A 878 3.74 4.72 -9.07
CA PHE A 878 4.18 4.62 -10.46
C PHE A 878 5.03 3.36 -10.70
N ASN A 879 5.91 3.03 -9.76
CA ASN A 879 6.81 1.87 -9.80
C ASN A 879 6.06 0.52 -9.89
N CYS A 880 4.78 0.47 -9.49
CA CYS A 880 3.94 -0.72 -9.57
C CYS A 880 3.38 -0.97 -10.98
N THR A 881 3.24 0.08 -11.79
CA THR A 881 2.55 0.07 -13.10
C THR A 881 3.06 -1.01 -14.07
N PRO A 882 4.39 -1.19 -14.27
CA PRO A 882 4.88 -2.21 -15.19
C PRO A 882 4.47 -3.63 -14.80
N PHE A 883 4.34 -3.89 -13.49
CA PHE A 883 3.98 -5.20 -12.96
C PHE A 883 2.46 -5.45 -13.02
N LEU A 884 1.65 -4.40 -12.97
CA LEU A 884 0.22 -4.49 -13.29
C LEU A 884 0.01 -4.86 -14.76
N ILE A 885 0.73 -4.22 -15.67
CA ILE A 885 0.69 -4.56 -17.10
C ILE A 885 1.15 -6.00 -17.33
N LEU A 886 2.28 -6.42 -16.73
CA LEU A 886 2.74 -7.82 -16.82
C LEU A 886 1.70 -8.82 -16.31
N SER A 887 0.92 -8.47 -15.30
CA SER A 887 -0.18 -9.30 -14.78
C SER A 887 -1.31 -9.43 -15.80
N ILE A 888 -1.70 -8.33 -16.46
CA ILE A 888 -2.67 -8.36 -17.58
C ILE A 888 -2.17 -9.29 -18.69
N LEU A 889 -0.94 -9.11 -19.14
CA LEU A 889 -0.36 -9.91 -20.22
C LEU A 889 -0.27 -11.40 -19.84
N TYR A 890 0.08 -11.71 -18.59
CA TYR A 890 0.07 -13.08 -18.08
C TYR A 890 -1.33 -13.70 -18.16
N MET A 891 -2.36 -12.95 -17.77
CA MET A 891 -3.75 -13.40 -17.84
C MET A 891 -4.24 -13.59 -19.27
N ILE A 892 -3.92 -12.67 -20.19
CA ILE A 892 -4.22 -12.82 -21.62
C ILE A 892 -3.55 -14.09 -22.16
N ASN A 893 -2.26 -14.29 -21.85
CA ASN A 893 -1.52 -15.47 -22.26
C ASN A 893 -2.19 -16.76 -21.76
N HIS A 894 -2.66 -16.76 -20.51
CA HIS A 894 -3.35 -17.91 -19.94
C HIS A 894 -4.68 -18.20 -20.62
N LEU A 895 -5.51 -17.18 -20.83
CA LEU A 895 -6.88 -17.33 -21.35
C LEU A 895 -6.88 -17.72 -22.83
N ARG A 896 -5.99 -17.15 -23.65
CA ARG A 896 -5.89 -17.54 -25.07
C ARG A 896 -5.51 -19.01 -25.25
N HIS A 897 -4.69 -19.57 -24.35
CA HIS A 897 -4.33 -20.98 -24.39
C HIS A 897 -5.50 -21.90 -23.99
N GLN A 898 -6.47 -21.42 -23.21
CA GLN A 898 -7.69 -22.17 -22.90
C GLN A 898 -8.73 -22.05 -24.01
N ASN A 899 -8.91 -20.84 -24.56
CA ASN A 899 -9.82 -20.59 -25.66
C ASN A 899 -9.26 -19.51 -26.59
N PRO A 900 -8.69 -19.87 -27.76
CA PRO A 900 -8.10 -18.91 -28.69
C PRO A 900 -9.06 -17.81 -29.15
N LYS A 901 -10.38 -18.06 -29.14
CA LYS A 901 -11.39 -17.05 -29.52
C LYS A 901 -11.46 -15.88 -28.54
N THR A 902 -10.97 -16.04 -27.30
CA THR A 902 -10.96 -14.97 -26.29
C THR A 902 -9.84 -13.95 -26.49
N GLU A 903 -8.80 -14.27 -27.26
CA GLU A 903 -7.61 -13.42 -27.43
C GLU A 903 -7.96 -12.07 -28.05
N LYS A 904 -8.61 -12.06 -29.21
CA LYS A 904 -8.92 -10.82 -29.94
C LYS A 904 -9.83 -9.88 -29.12
N PRO A 905 -11.00 -10.31 -28.60
CA PRO A 905 -11.86 -9.41 -27.82
C PRO A 905 -11.16 -8.83 -26.59
N LEU A 906 -10.34 -9.62 -25.88
CA LEU A 906 -9.59 -9.14 -24.72
C LEU A 906 -8.56 -8.09 -25.10
N ILE A 907 -7.76 -8.35 -26.15
CA ILE A 907 -6.74 -7.40 -26.61
C ILE A 907 -7.40 -6.12 -27.11
N TRP A 908 -8.42 -6.21 -27.96
CA TRP A 908 -9.13 -5.04 -28.49
C TRP A 908 -9.84 -4.25 -27.40
N GLY A 909 -10.46 -4.92 -26.43
CA GLY A 909 -11.12 -4.26 -25.30
C GLY A 909 -10.14 -3.51 -24.40
N ILE A 910 -9.01 -4.14 -24.05
CA ILE A 910 -8.01 -3.54 -23.15
C ILE A 910 -7.24 -2.43 -23.85
N VAL A 911 -6.71 -2.67 -25.06
CA VAL A 911 -5.93 -1.65 -25.80
C VAL A 911 -6.84 -0.53 -26.27
N GLY A 912 -7.99 -0.86 -26.86
CA GLY A 912 -8.95 0.13 -27.32
C GLY A 912 -9.47 0.99 -26.17
N GLY A 913 -9.83 0.36 -25.04
CA GLY A 913 -10.24 1.08 -23.84
C GLY A 913 -9.14 1.98 -23.29
N ALA A 914 -7.91 1.46 -23.14
CA ALA A 914 -6.79 2.25 -22.66
C ALA A 914 -6.47 3.44 -23.57
N ALA A 915 -6.52 3.24 -24.90
CA ALA A 915 -6.28 4.29 -25.88
C ALA A 915 -7.38 5.36 -25.90
N ILE A 916 -8.66 4.95 -25.86
CA ILE A 916 -9.79 5.88 -25.78
C ILE A 916 -9.68 6.73 -24.51
N LEU A 917 -9.39 6.12 -23.37
CA LEU A 917 -9.22 6.87 -22.13
C LEU A 917 -7.99 7.78 -22.18
N PHE A 918 -6.87 7.35 -22.78
CA PHE A 918 -5.70 8.21 -22.95
C PHE A 918 -6.03 9.46 -23.77
N LEU A 919 -6.77 9.31 -24.88
CA LEU A 919 -7.20 10.44 -25.69
C LEU A 919 -8.18 11.34 -24.95
N ALA A 920 -9.15 10.77 -24.22
CA ALA A 920 -10.13 11.53 -23.46
C ALA A 920 -9.49 12.36 -22.34
N PHE A 921 -8.53 11.77 -21.62
CA PHE A 921 -7.83 12.42 -20.51
C PHE A 921 -6.57 13.20 -20.95
N TYR A 922 -6.17 13.14 -22.22
CA TYR A 922 -4.98 13.83 -22.73
C TYR A 922 -4.88 15.30 -22.25
N PRO A 923 -5.95 16.12 -22.29
CA PRO A 923 -5.88 17.50 -21.84
C PRO A 923 -5.38 17.67 -20.40
N VAL A 924 -5.90 16.88 -19.46
CA VAL A 924 -5.52 16.94 -18.04
C VAL A 924 -4.20 16.22 -17.73
N LEU A 925 -3.63 15.50 -18.70
CA LEU A 925 -2.33 14.83 -18.56
C LEU A 925 -1.19 15.65 -19.16
N SER A 926 -1.47 16.43 -20.22
CA SER A 926 -0.46 17.17 -20.97
C SER A 926 -0.44 18.67 -20.68
N GLY A 927 -1.45 19.23 -20.01
CA GLY A 927 -1.64 20.68 -19.91
C GLY A 927 -2.20 21.27 -21.20
N PHE A 928 -2.88 20.46 -22.02
CA PHE A 928 -3.56 20.98 -23.20
C PHE A 928 -4.87 21.64 -22.75
N GLU A 929 -5.12 22.84 -23.23
CA GLU A 929 -6.30 23.61 -22.88
C GLU A 929 -7.58 22.89 -23.31
N ALA A 930 -8.53 22.77 -22.39
CA ALA A 930 -9.84 22.19 -22.65
C ALA A 930 -10.97 23.05 -22.04
N PRO A 931 -12.20 22.94 -22.56
CA PRO A 931 -13.35 23.59 -21.95
C PRO A 931 -13.52 23.17 -20.49
N TYR A 932 -13.74 24.13 -19.59
CA TYR A 932 -13.91 23.88 -18.15
C TYR A 932 -14.99 22.82 -17.88
N GLU A 933 -16.15 22.92 -18.54
CA GLU A 933 -17.26 21.99 -18.39
C GLU A 933 -16.92 20.56 -18.84
N TYR A 934 -16.07 20.39 -19.84
CA TYR A 934 -15.63 19.07 -20.27
C TYR A 934 -14.82 18.40 -19.16
N VAL A 935 -13.86 19.13 -18.58
CA VAL A 935 -13.01 18.61 -17.50
C VAL A 935 -13.86 18.29 -16.27
N LEU A 936 -14.70 19.23 -15.82
CA LEU A 936 -15.54 19.05 -14.63
C LEU A 936 -16.56 17.92 -14.78
N ASN A 937 -17.31 17.89 -15.89
CA ASN A 937 -18.45 16.97 -16.01
C ASN A 937 -18.08 15.58 -16.53
N TRP A 938 -16.99 15.44 -17.29
CA TRP A 938 -16.63 14.17 -17.95
C TRP A 938 -15.37 13.51 -17.40
N LEU A 939 -14.42 14.28 -16.86
CA LEU A 939 -13.13 13.75 -16.41
C LEU A 939 -13.08 13.56 -14.89
N CYS A 940 -13.82 14.33 -14.10
CA CYS A 940 -13.87 14.20 -12.63
C CYS A 940 -14.77 13.03 -12.18
N TRP A 941 -14.28 11.78 -12.31
CA TRP A 941 -15.08 10.58 -12.02
C TRP A 941 -15.34 10.33 -10.53
N PHE A 942 -14.47 10.81 -9.66
CA PHE A 942 -14.65 10.77 -8.20
C PHE A 942 -14.67 12.18 -7.61
N PRO A 943 -15.33 12.39 -6.45
CA PRO A 943 -15.38 13.70 -5.82
C PRO A 943 -14.00 14.30 -5.52
N GLN A 944 -12.97 13.48 -5.32
CA GLN A 944 -11.60 13.93 -5.03
C GLN A 944 -10.73 14.10 -6.28
N TRP A 945 -11.28 13.97 -7.49
CA TRP A 945 -10.58 14.24 -8.74
C TRP A 945 -10.70 15.72 -9.07
N TYR A 946 -9.99 16.56 -8.33
CA TYR A 946 -9.97 18.00 -8.54
C TYR A 946 -9.08 18.31 -9.75
N PHE A 947 -9.66 18.43 -10.94
CA PHE A 947 -8.94 18.88 -12.14
C PHE A 947 -9.28 20.32 -12.51
N VAL A 948 -10.41 20.81 -12.02
CA VAL A 948 -10.85 22.21 -12.05
C VAL A 948 -10.76 22.83 -10.67
#